data_AF-A0A0C2N0V3-F1
#
_entry.id   AF-A0A0C2N0V3-F1
#
_cell.length_a   1.000
_cell.length_b   1.000
_cell.length_c   1.000
_cell.angle_alpha   90.00
_cell.angle_beta   90.00
_cell.angle_gamma   90.00
#
_symmetry.space_group_name_H-M   'P 1'
#
loop_
_entity.id
_entity.type
_entity.pdbx_description
1 polymer ?
#
loop_
_entity_poly.entity_id
_entity_poly.type
_entity_poly.pdbx_seq_one_letter_code
_entity_poly.pdbx_strand_id
1 'polypeptide(L)'
;MEVCRLVVKYVGSKVLNRREFKKFLLDMNEEYDKVLQHCEPIHRSDEAALKLDSIMFPNLSFLFFQLFLVLCQQTCVMRGAIDNTIYYFNNSSQPLDTEGATIFEEYCASMLPLNHTLGAPIKTCCSTPQLKDFRSRIAPLQPLVQGCQSCMHNIYKLSCEIMCSENQSDFARPILDVKNKSVVVGLDFVISHRMIAGIYNSCASVLMPNTNHHIISFFCGTDPRDCGPESMIRGMMKQSEFPLTPIIVNSSKEIKPPFTDVLNTDTYRCNATYPMFSSPISKCSCVNCVDSCILPNISDPIIRYIMNLTVYHFILICVYAAIALAFIAILMYNYYRNRTGSVLYDSLPAELLDTGVQTIEQEPNPLLDYDRASYMNQAKFITVVQRLLMKWGMLVSTKYDFVIYSSAVFALFLTLGVSFHFKITSDPVKLWSPPKSEVVKNKEFFDQHFGPFYRTEQIIVKTPRLKSKKGNFLGLNYTFGPPIKDEIIEEIFRIQQHIFSISVRYPVDDDEDSKTIQLKDICLKPTAPYNNNCALFSVTQYFQNSVVNFRRGVNGSDHWEIHLDHCSFNPLSIEDPLYFASSCLGDFGGPVDPKLVFGGYETNSVEANSLIITYIVENYLKGSRNEPALAWEQELLAYLKNYKHPEIVLSFSAERSIQDEIDRQPKQEIKAVFISYAVMFVYVCITLGKLTTKSFCGFMIKQKVLLGFFGVLMVFLSVSSTIGVFCYLKYELNLIVLEVLPFLILAVGVDNIFLLVDQYSKVTILASTNTPVPAVVGHVLAKVGHGMLVSVVAQACTFSIGAISNIPVVKSFAIFATTAIVINFILQMTFFLAIFALDAMRERAGRLDILLCIVDPDFHDEYQPSLTERTFELFSRFIFARIIKFLLFLCFVGVWFASLYAIPSINLGLDQTKALPTDSYLKPYFADVFAMMKTGPPIYFMVMPDFRYENSSEMNKICSAETCNEYSLTNQINQYSLLPNKSKIATSTFSWVDVYISWLKPSKETPCCYFQTLNGTNNTEFCPSYSRSKEQNCTSCLQPKERITEHHFSQYLPWFLADVPTRTCPFGGKPLFW
;
A
#
# COMPACT_ATOMS: atom_id res chain seq x y z
N MET A 1 -11.70 -53.15 -64.21
CA MET A 1 -12.11 -54.44 -64.82
C MET A 1 -11.14 -55.58 -64.54
N GLU A 2 -9.82 -55.37 -64.44
CA GLU A 2 -8.88 -56.45 -64.04
C GLU A 2 -8.99 -56.89 -62.58
N VAL A 3 -9.35 -55.99 -61.66
CA VAL A 3 -9.58 -56.31 -60.24
C VAL A 3 -10.76 -57.29 -60.05
N CYS A 4 -11.85 -57.15 -60.82
CA CYS A 4 -12.96 -58.12 -60.77
C CYS A 4 -12.59 -59.48 -61.41
N ARG A 5 -11.70 -59.52 -62.41
CA ARG A 5 -11.16 -60.78 -62.95
C ARG A 5 -10.24 -61.49 -61.95
N LEU A 6 -9.54 -60.75 -61.10
CA LEU A 6 -8.66 -61.29 -60.06
C LEU A 6 -9.45 -61.86 -58.87
N VAL A 7 -10.55 -61.22 -58.48
CA VAL A 7 -11.45 -61.70 -57.40
C VAL A 7 -12.14 -63.02 -57.78
N VAL A 8 -12.53 -63.18 -59.05
CA VAL A 8 -13.13 -64.44 -59.56
C VAL A 8 -12.10 -65.59 -59.62
N LYS A 9 -10.81 -65.28 -59.70
CA LYS A 9 -9.75 -66.28 -59.77
C LYS A 9 -9.33 -66.83 -58.40
N TYR A 10 -9.70 -66.18 -57.29
CA TYR A 10 -9.06 -66.44 -55.98
C TYR A 10 -10.00 -66.93 -54.85
N VAL A 11 -11.31 -67.08 -55.09
CA VAL A 11 -12.26 -67.57 -54.05
C VAL A 11 -12.76 -69.02 -54.31
N GLY A 12 -12.13 -69.75 -55.23
CA GLY A 12 -12.45 -71.16 -55.50
C GLY A 12 -11.56 -72.20 -54.81
N SER A 13 -11.59 -72.34 -53.47
CA SER A 13 -10.97 -73.41 -52.63
C SER A 13 -9.42 -73.43 -52.53
N LYS A 14 -8.72 -73.81 -51.45
CA LYS A 14 -9.01 -74.28 -50.09
C LYS A 14 -7.74 -74.07 -49.21
N VAL A 15 -7.96 -73.77 -47.92
CA VAL A 15 -7.09 -73.90 -46.72
C VAL A 15 -5.79 -73.05 -46.64
N LEU A 16 -5.80 -72.14 -45.66
CA LEU A 16 -4.80 -71.13 -45.32
C LEU A 16 -3.56 -71.67 -44.59
N ASN A 17 -2.41 -71.05 -44.90
CA ASN A 17 -1.21 -71.10 -44.07
C ASN A 17 -0.83 -69.70 -43.53
N ARG A 18 -0.28 -69.66 -42.31
CA ARG A 18 -0.23 -68.45 -41.45
C ARG A 18 0.82 -67.40 -41.84
N ARG A 19 1.74 -67.71 -42.76
CA ARG A 19 2.68 -66.72 -43.35
C ARG A 19 2.10 -66.01 -44.59
N GLU A 20 1.21 -66.66 -45.33
CA GLU A 20 0.62 -66.09 -46.56
C GLU A 20 -0.59 -65.20 -46.25
N PHE A 21 -1.35 -65.48 -45.18
CA PHE A 21 -2.39 -64.56 -44.69
C PHE A 21 -1.83 -63.26 -44.11
N LYS A 22 -0.63 -63.31 -43.51
CA LYS A 22 0.06 -62.13 -42.98
C LYS A 22 0.64 -61.25 -44.09
N LYS A 23 1.01 -61.86 -45.23
CA LYS A 23 1.44 -61.15 -46.44
C LYS A 23 0.25 -60.51 -47.17
N PHE A 24 -0.90 -61.20 -47.23
CA PHE A 24 -2.16 -60.65 -47.74
C PHE A 24 -2.67 -59.43 -46.94
N LEU A 25 -2.55 -59.43 -45.61
CA LEU A 25 -2.89 -58.27 -44.78
C LEU A 25 -1.87 -57.11 -44.90
N LEU A 26 -0.60 -57.40 -45.19
CA LEU A 26 0.43 -56.39 -45.46
C LEU A 26 0.26 -55.75 -46.86
N ASP A 27 -0.06 -56.55 -47.89
CA ASP A 27 -0.28 -56.05 -49.24
C ASP A 27 -1.60 -55.24 -49.35
N MET A 28 -2.63 -55.61 -48.58
CA MET A 28 -3.87 -54.81 -48.50
C MET A 28 -3.68 -53.50 -47.74
N ASN A 29 -2.83 -53.45 -46.71
CA ASN A 29 -2.57 -52.21 -45.99
C ASN A 29 -1.65 -51.27 -46.80
N GLU A 30 -0.75 -51.82 -47.63
CA GLU A 30 0.12 -51.03 -48.51
C GLU A 30 -0.62 -50.45 -49.74
N GLU A 31 -1.74 -51.04 -50.18
CA GLU A 31 -2.64 -50.39 -51.17
C GLU A 31 -3.69 -49.47 -50.53
N TYR A 32 -4.14 -49.74 -49.29
CA TYR A 32 -5.04 -48.84 -48.56
C TYR A 32 -4.35 -47.53 -48.16
N ASP A 33 -3.06 -47.58 -47.80
CA ASP A 33 -2.21 -46.40 -47.55
C ASP A 33 -1.79 -45.67 -48.84
N LYS A 34 -1.80 -46.32 -50.02
CA LYS A 34 -1.53 -45.64 -51.32
C LYS A 34 -2.72 -44.84 -51.85
N VAL A 35 -3.95 -45.21 -51.49
CA VAL A 35 -5.18 -44.49 -51.90
C VAL A 35 -5.52 -43.33 -50.94
N LEU A 36 -5.12 -43.41 -49.66
CA LEU A 36 -5.29 -42.33 -48.67
C LEU A 36 -4.18 -41.26 -48.69
N GLN A 37 -3.22 -41.33 -49.61
CA GLN A 37 -2.08 -40.39 -49.70
C GLN A 37 -2.04 -39.46 -50.93
N HIS A 38 -3.05 -39.43 -51.82
CA HIS A 38 -2.96 -38.60 -53.04
C HIS A 38 -4.20 -37.75 -53.33
N CYS A 39 -4.61 -36.92 -52.36
CA CYS A 39 -5.37 -35.69 -52.65
C CYS A 39 -5.03 -34.61 -51.61
N GLU A 40 -3.99 -33.83 -51.89
CA GLU A 40 -3.71 -32.50 -51.33
C GLU A 40 -3.44 -31.51 -52.51
N PRO A 41 -3.46 -30.19 -52.27
CA PRO A 41 -3.82 -29.16 -53.24
C PRO A 41 -2.62 -28.56 -53.99
N ILE A 42 -2.85 -27.92 -55.15
CA ILE A 42 -1.86 -27.02 -55.76
C ILE A 42 -2.47 -25.66 -56.10
N HIS A 43 -1.79 -24.62 -55.60
CA HIS A 43 -1.91 -23.22 -55.97
C HIS A 43 -0.85 -22.86 -57.05
N ARG A 44 -1.25 -21.97 -57.99
CA ARG A 44 -0.48 -20.96 -58.77
C ARG A 44 0.43 -21.33 -59.98
N SER A 45 0.00 -20.78 -61.14
CA SER A 45 0.71 -19.99 -62.19
C SER A 45 2.25 -20.06 -62.34
N ASP A 46 2.77 -20.53 -63.47
CA ASP A 46 3.21 -19.74 -64.66
C ASP A 46 3.89 -20.64 -65.74
N GLU A 47 3.73 -20.22 -67.00
CA GLU A 47 4.45 -20.55 -68.25
C GLU A 47 5.16 -21.92 -68.46
N ALA A 48 4.68 -22.69 -69.45
CA ALA A 48 5.46 -23.13 -70.63
C ALA A 48 4.71 -24.21 -71.43
N ALA A 49 4.68 -24.02 -72.75
CA ALA A 49 4.05 -24.89 -73.72
C ALA A 49 4.67 -26.30 -73.79
N LEU A 50 3.86 -27.34 -73.98
CA LEU A 50 4.20 -28.42 -74.91
C LEU A 50 2.97 -29.27 -75.30
N LYS A 51 2.74 -29.29 -76.62
CA LYS A 51 1.84 -30.16 -77.37
C LYS A 51 2.03 -31.64 -76.98
N LEU A 52 0.94 -32.41 -76.92
CA LEU A 52 0.76 -33.55 -77.83
C LEU A 52 -0.70 -34.01 -77.87
N ASP A 53 -1.13 -34.28 -79.09
CA ASP A 53 -2.50 -34.56 -79.54
C ASP A 53 -3.05 -35.94 -79.15
N SER A 54 -4.40 -35.97 -79.08
CA SER A 54 -5.31 -37.06 -79.48
C SER A 54 -5.14 -38.44 -78.80
N ILE A 55 -6.17 -39.02 -78.19
CA ILE A 55 -7.16 -39.84 -78.90
C ILE A 55 -8.42 -40.01 -78.03
N MET A 56 -9.56 -39.65 -78.62
CA MET A 56 -10.93 -40.15 -78.41
C MET A 56 -11.51 -40.31 -76.99
N PHE A 57 -12.38 -39.36 -76.58
CA PHE A 57 -13.81 -39.56 -76.21
C PHE A 57 -14.36 -38.22 -75.65
N PRO A 58 -14.94 -37.32 -76.46
CA PRO A 58 -15.16 -35.93 -76.02
C PRO A 58 -16.50 -35.64 -75.31
N ASN A 59 -17.44 -36.59 -75.20
CA ASN A 59 -18.83 -36.23 -74.85
C ASN A 59 -19.32 -36.67 -73.46
N LEU A 60 -18.50 -37.33 -72.64
CA LEU A 60 -18.92 -37.74 -71.27
C LEU A 60 -18.16 -37.03 -70.14
N SER A 61 -16.89 -36.63 -70.34
CA SER A 61 -16.15 -35.90 -69.30
C SER A 61 -16.57 -34.42 -69.22
N PHE A 62 -17.00 -33.82 -70.34
CA PHE A 62 -17.44 -32.42 -70.37
C PHE A 62 -18.79 -32.22 -69.65
N LEU A 63 -19.71 -33.20 -69.73
CA LEU A 63 -20.99 -33.14 -69.02
C LEU A 63 -20.84 -33.41 -67.52
N PHE A 64 -19.92 -34.31 -67.12
CA PHE A 64 -19.62 -34.54 -65.71
C PHE A 64 -18.85 -33.37 -65.08
N PHE A 65 -17.92 -32.74 -65.81
CA PHE A 65 -17.18 -31.57 -65.35
C PHE A 65 -18.08 -30.32 -65.27
N GLN A 66 -19.03 -30.15 -66.20
CA GLN A 66 -20.04 -29.09 -66.11
C GLN A 66 -21.12 -29.36 -65.06
N LEU A 67 -21.54 -30.61 -64.81
CA LEU A 67 -22.45 -30.91 -63.68
C LEU A 67 -21.77 -30.71 -62.31
N PHE A 68 -20.48 -31.02 -62.19
CA PHE A 68 -19.72 -30.80 -60.95
C PHE A 68 -19.47 -29.31 -60.69
N LEU A 69 -19.28 -28.50 -61.74
CA LEU A 69 -19.17 -27.03 -61.64
C LEU A 69 -20.51 -26.34 -61.34
N VAL A 70 -21.65 -26.94 -61.67
CA VAL A 70 -22.98 -26.38 -61.39
C VAL A 70 -23.45 -26.63 -59.95
N LEU A 71 -22.91 -27.63 -59.26
CA LEU A 71 -23.28 -27.95 -57.87
C LEU A 71 -22.41 -27.27 -56.79
N CYS A 72 -21.38 -26.51 -57.19
CA CYS A 72 -20.52 -25.77 -56.28
C CYS A 72 -20.51 -24.27 -56.66
N GLN A 73 -21.69 -23.64 -56.68
CA GLN A 73 -21.78 -22.18 -56.82
C GLN A 73 -21.64 -21.52 -55.45
N GLN A 74 -20.64 -20.64 -55.33
CA GLN A 74 -20.47 -19.69 -54.25
C GLN A 74 -21.73 -18.82 -54.20
N THR A 75 -22.62 -19.09 -53.24
CA THR A 75 -23.92 -18.43 -53.15
C THR A 75 -23.99 -17.61 -51.88
N CYS A 76 -24.60 -16.44 -52.00
CA CYS A 76 -24.98 -15.63 -50.86
C CYS A 76 -26.21 -16.24 -50.17
N VAL A 77 -26.44 -15.86 -48.92
CA VAL A 77 -27.59 -16.34 -48.13
C VAL A 77 -28.57 -15.19 -47.83
N MET A 78 -28.03 -13.98 -47.67
CA MET A 78 -28.80 -12.76 -47.39
C MET A 78 -28.20 -11.56 -48.09
N ARG A 79 -29.05 -10.64 -48.59
CA ARG A 79 -28.62 -9.38 -49.21
C ARG A 79 -29.74 -8.35 -49.20
N GLY A 80 -29.38 -7.09 -48.98
CA GLY A 80 -30.31 -5.95 -49.04
C GLY A 80 -30.89 -5.62 -47.67
N ALA A 81 -31.12 -4.33 -47.42
CA ALA A 81 -31.90 -3.84 -46.29
C ALA A 81 -32.82 -2.70 -46.74
N ILE A 82 -34.13 -2.88 -46.55
CA ILE A 82 -35.17 -1.85 -46.71
C ILE A 82 -35.85 -1.73 -45.35
N ASP A 83 -35.90 -0.53 -44.77
CA ASP A 83 -36.48 -0.28 -43.44
C ASP A 83 -35.95 -1.23 -42.33
N ASN A 84 -34.62 -1.38 -42.23
CA ASN A 84 -33.93 -2.29 -41.30
C ASN A 84 -34.27 -3.79 -41.43
N THR A 85 -34.95 -4.20 -42.51
CA THR A 85 -35.32 -5.60 -42.73
C THR A 85 -34.41 -6.23 -43.78
N ILE A 86 -33.77 -7.36 -43.44
CA ILE A 86 -32.85 -8.09 -44.34
C ILE A 86 -33.61 -9.20 -45.07
N TYR A 87 -33.31 -9.35 -46.37
CA TYR A 87 -34.00 -10.29 -47.24
C TYR A 87 -33.15 -11.52 -47.57
N TYR A 88 -33.82 -12.65 -47.75
CA TYR A 88 -33.23 -13.89 -48.23
C TYR A 88 -32.77 -13.73 -49.68
N PHE A 89 -31.53 -14.12 -49.96
CA PHE A 89 -30.91 -13.93 -51.28
C PHE A 89 -30.00 -15.12 -51.58
N ASN A 90 -30.27 -15.85 -52.67
CA ASN A 90 -29.60 -17.11 -53.03
C ASN A 90 -28.85 -17.03 -54.37
N ASN A 91 -28.37 -15.84 -54.74
CA ASN A 91 -27.61 -15.63 -55.98
C ASN A 91 -26.13 -15.42 -55.66
N SER A 92 -25.29 -15.35 -56.69
CA SER A 92 -23.86 -15.05 -56.57
C SER A 92 -23.56 -13.64 -56.04
N SER A 93 -22.32 -13.45 -55.56
CA SER A 93 -21.81 -12.16 -55.07
C SER A 93 -22.00 -11.05 -56.12
N GLN A 94 -22.40 -9.86 -55.65
CA GLN A 94 -22.70 -8.71 -56.51
C GLN A 94 -21.73 -7.56 -56.24
N PRO A 95 -21.43 -6.72 -57.24
CA PRO A 95 -20.57 -5.56 -57.04
C PRO A 95 -21.21 -4.53 -56.09
N LEU A 96 -20.38 -3.91 -55.26
CA LEU A 96 -20.75 -2.81 -54.38
C LEU A 96 -20.78 -1.47 -55.14
N ASP A 97 -21.59 -0.52 -54.68
CA ASP A 97 -21.54 0.86 -55.15
C ASP A 97 -20.32 1.61 -54.56
N THR A 98 -20.05 2.82 -55.05
CA THR A 98 -18.88 3.61 -54.62
C THR A 98 -18.93 3.93 -53.13
N GLU A 99 -20.10 4.27 -52.58
CA GLU A 99 -20.26 4.56 -51.16
C GLU A 99 -20.04 3.30 -50.30
N GLY A 100 -20.63 2.17 -50.67
CA GLY A 100 -20.43 0.89 -49.98
C GLY A 100 -18.97 0.43 -50.05
N ALA A 101 -18.30 0.61 -51.19
CA ALA A 101 -16.89 0.26 -51.36
C ALA A 101 -15.99 1.00 -50.36
N THR A 102 -16.25 2.29 -50.12
CA THR A 102 -15.48 3.04 -49.11
C THR A 102 -15.67 2.52 -47.69
N ILE A 103 -16.90 2.11 -47.32
CA ILE A 103 -17.17 1.54 -45.99
C ILE A 103 -16.51 0.16 -45.88
N PHE A 104 -16.57 -0.65 -46.95
CA PHE A 104 -15.96 -1.97 -46.98
C PHE A 104 -14.43 -1.91 -46.86
N GLU A 105 -13.78 -0.98 -47.59
CA GLU A 105 -12.33 -0.76 -47.51
C GLU A 105 -11.87 -0.25 -46.13
N GLU A 106 -12.77 0.37 -45.34
CA GLU A 106 -12.48 0.85 -43.99
C GLU A 106 -12.55 -0.27 -42.94
N TYR A 107 -13.67 -1.02 -42.91
CA TYR A 107 -13.92 -2.00 -41.84
C TYR A 107 -13.52 -3.44 -42.23
N CYS A 108 -13.70 -3.81 -43.49
CA CYS A 108 -13.50 -5.16 -43.99
C CYS A 108 -12.20 -5.31 -44.80
N ALA A 109 -11.23 -4.41 -44.58
CA ALA A 109 -9.93 -4.41 -45.27
C ALA A 109 -9.18 -5.74 -45.19
N SER A 110 -9.40 -6.53 -44.13
CA SER A 110 -8.79 -7.86 -43.94
C SER A 110 -9.22 -8.91 -44.96
N MET A 111 -10.34 -8.68 -45.67
CA MET A 111 -10.85 -9.57 -46.72
C MET A 111 -10.30 -9.21 -48.11
N LEU A 112 -9.63 -8.06 -48.24
CA LEU A 112 -9.08 -7.60 -49.50
C LEU A 112 -7.65 -8.11 -49.71
N PRO A 113 -7.24 -8.40 -50.95
CA PRO A 113 -5.86 -8.76 -51.24
C PRO A 113 -4.92 -7.58 -50.99
N LEU A 114 -3.67 -7.85 -50.61
CA LEU A 114 -2.65 -6.82 -50.33
C LEU A 114 -2.39 -5.87 -51.53
N ASN A 115 -2.64 -6.35 -52.75
CA ASN A 115 -2.46 -5.59 -54.00
C ASN A 115 -3.76 -4.90 -54.47
N HIS A 116 -4.80 -4.84 -53.64
CA HIS A 116 -6.05 -4.12 -53.97
C HIS A 116 -5.76 -2.65 -54.29
N THR A 117 -6.59 -2.00 -55.10
CA THR A 117 -6.48 -0.56 -55.38
C THR A 117 -7.76 0.14 -54.97
N LEU A 118 -7.64 1.31 -54.32
CA LEU A 118 -8.78 2.10 -53.85
C LEU A 118 -9.78 2.34 -54.98
N GLY A 119 -11.03 1.94 -54.78
CA GLY A 119 -12.11 2.10 -55.75
C GLY A 119 -12.18 1.03 -56.84
N ALA A 120 -11.39 -0.04 -56.77
CA ALA A 120 -11.60 -1.22 -57.61
C ALA A 120 -12.95 -1.91 -57.26
N PRO A 121 -13.65 -2.53 -58.24
CA PRO A 121 -14.95 -3.12 -58.00
C PRO A 121 -14.86 -4.33 -57.05
N ILE A 122 -15.50 -4.22 -55.89
CA ILE A 122 -15.53 -5.26 -54.85
C ILE A 122 -16.83 -6.05 -55.01
N LYS A 123 -16.73 -7.38 -55.16
CA LYS A 123 -17.89 -8.28 -55.15
C LYS A 123 -18.10 -8.81 -53.74
N THR A 124 -19.31 -8.69 -53.21
CA THR A 124 -19.65 -9.18 -51.87
C THR A 124 -21.10 -9.65 -51.81
N CYS A 125 -21.46 -10.32 -50.73
CA CYS A 125 -22.86 -10.67 -50.46
C CYS A 125 -23.66 -9.55 -49.77
N CYS A 126 -23.01 -8.52 -49.22
CA CYS A 126 -23.68 -7.43 -48.52
C CYS A 126 -23.97 -6.20 -49.39
N SER A 127 -24.93 -5.39 -48.95
CA SER A 127 -25.36 -4.13 -49.61
C SER A 127 -24.95 -2.90 -48.81
N THR A 128 -24.97 -1.74 -49.45
CA THR A 128 -24.60 -0.44 -48.87
C THR A 128 -25.40 -0.06 -47.63
N PRO A 129 -26.75 -0.25 -47.60
CA PRO A 129 -27.52 -0.01 -46.38
C PRO A 129 -27.10 -0.92 -45.22
N GLN A 130 -26.75 -2.19 -45.47
CA GLN A 130 -26.25 -3.11 -44.43
C GLN A 130 -24.90 -2.65 -43.87
N LEU A 131 -24.01 -2.15 -44.73
CA LEU A 131 -22.72 -1.60 -44.30
C LEU A 131 -22.87 -0.30 -43.51
N LYS A 132 -23.86 0.55 -43.84
CA LYS A 132 -24.18 1.76 -43.06
C LYS A 132 -24.73 1.42 -41.67
N ASP A 133 -25.63 0.45 -41.58
CA ASP A 133 -26.16 -0.03 -40.29
C ASP A 133 -25.03 -0.62 -39.43
N PHE A 134 -24.19 -1.48 -40.02
CA PHE A 134 -23.01 -2.02 -39.34
C PHE A 134 -22.08 -0.92 -38.80
N ARG A 135 -21.75 0.09 -39.63
CA ARG A 135 -20.92 1.23 -39.23
C ARG A 135 -21.50 1.95 -38.01
N SER A 136 -22.80 2.24 -38.03
CA SER A 136 -23.47 2.94 -36.92
C SER A 136 -23.46 2.16 -35.60
N ARG A 137 -23.43 0.83 -35.66
CA ARG A 137 -23.40 -0.04 -34.47
C ARG A 137 -21.99 -0.26 -33.94
N ILE A 138 -20.98 -0.28 -34.80
CA ILE A 138 -19.61 -0.54 -34.38
C ILE A 138 -18.87 0.73 -33.93
N ALA A 139 -19.29 1.91 -34.40
CA ALA A 139 -18.66 3.19 -34.07
C ALA A 139 -18.56 3.46 -32.54
N PRO A 140 -19.56 3.13 -31.70
CA PRO A 140 -19.44 3.29 -30.24
C PRO A 140 -18.47 2.32 -29.56
N LEU A 141 -18.20 1.16 -30.17
CA LEU A 141 -17.28 0.14 -29.64
C LEU A 141 -15.81 0.46 -29.94
N GLN A 142 -15.54 1.18 -31.04
CA GLN A 142 -14.19 1.57 -31.46
C GLN A 142 -13.35 2.20 -30.35
N PRO A 143 -13.83 3.26 -29.66
CA PRO A 143 -13.18 3.83 -28.47
C PRO A 143 -12.70 2.82 -27.44
N LEU A 144 -13.49 1.78 -27.17
CA LEU A 144 -13.27 0.85 -26.06
C LEU A 144 -12.22 -0.23 -26.41
N VAL A 145 -12.12 -0.62 -27.68
CA VAL A 145 -11.19 -1.66 -28.17
C VAL A 145 -9.90 -1.06 -28.74
N GLN A 146 -9.78 0.27 -28.74
CA GLN A 146 -8.67 1.00 -29.32
C GLN A 146 -7.29 0.70 -28.68
N GLY A 147 -7.27 0.06 -27.51
CA GLY A 147 -6.04 -0.35 -26.84
C GLY A 147 -5.24 -1.42 -27.59
N CYS A 148 -5.88 -2.18 -28.50
CA CYS A 148 -5.21 -3.22 -29.28
C CYS A 148 -5.85 -3.40 -30.66
N GLN A 149 -5.13 -2.98 -31.71
CA GLN A 149 -5.57 -3.14 -33.10
C GLN A 149 -5.86 -4.60 -33.48
N SER A 150 -5.06 -5.57 -33.03
CA SER A 150 -5.29 -6.99 -33.36
C SER A 150 -6.66 -7.49 -32.88
N CYS A 151 -7.09 -7.10 -31.67
CA CYS A 151 -8.42 -7.43 -31.15
C CYS A 151 -9.52 -6.79 -32.02
N MET A 152 -9.40 -5.48 -32.28
CA MET A 152 -10.37 -4.74 -33.07
C MET A 152 -10.54 -5.31 -34.49
N HIS A 153 -9.44 -5.59 -35.18
CA HIS A 153 -9.48 -6.17 -36.53
C HIS A 153 -9.99 -7.60 -36.56
N ASN A 154 -9.76 -8.40 -35.52
CA ASN A 154 -10.35 -9.73 -35.38
C ASN A 154 -11.88 -9.67 -35.25
N ILE A 155 -12.41 -8.70 -34.50
CA ILE A 155 -13.86 -8.46 -34.37
C ILE A 155 -14.46 -8.00 -35.71
N TYR A 156 -13.79 -7.09 -36.41
CA TYR A 156 -14.22 -6.64 -37.74
C TYR A 156 -14.23 -7.78 -38.73
N LYS A 157 -13.15 -8.56 -38.77
CA LYS A 157 -13.02 -9.71 -39.67
C LYS A 157 -14.15 -10.71 -39.47
N LEU A 158 -14.45 -11.09 -38.23
CA LEU A 158 -15.56 -11.98 -37.94
C LEU A 158 -16.91 -11.42 -38.45
N SER A 159 -17.18 -10.15 -38.16
CA SER A 159 -18.44 -9.51 -38.54
C SER A 159 -18.58 -9.36 -40.06
N CYS A 160 -17.50 -8.97 -40.73
CA CYS A 160 -17.44 -8.84 -42.19
C CYS A 160 -17.58 -10.18 -42.90
N GLU A 161 -16.96 -11.26 -42.41
CA GLU A 161 -17.13 -12.60 -42.97
C GLU A 161 -18.58 -13.06 -42.87
N ILE A 162 -19.21 -12.90 -41.69
CA ILE A 162 -20.62 -13.29 -41.48
C ILE A 162 -21.56 -12.51 -42.42
N MET A 163 -21.31 -11.22 -42.65
CA MET A 163 -22.21 -10.37 -43.44
C MET A 163 -21.94 -10.38 -44.94
N CYS A 164 -20.68 -10.36 -45.36
CA CYS A 164 -20.27 -9.96 -46.71
C CYS A 164 -19.51 -11.05 -47.49
N SER A 165 -19.10 -12.16 -46.85
CA SER A 165 -18.30 -13.21 -47.50
C SER A 165 -18.95 -13.74 -48.78
N GLU A 166 -18.16 -13.96 -49.82
CA GLU A 166 -18.65 -14.48 -51.11
C GLU A 166 -19.14 -15.94 -51.01
N ASN A 167 -18.64 -16.67 -50.00
CA ASN A 167 -18.96 -18.08 -49.73
C ASN A 167 -19.90 -18.23 -48.53
N GLN A 168 -20.80 -17.27 -48.32
CA GLN A 168 -21.68 -17.23 -47.13
C GLN A 168 -22.53 -18.50 -46.97
N SER A 169 -22.92 -19.16 -48.07
CA SER A 169 -23.66 -20.42 -48.06
C SER A 169 -22.95 -21.59 -47.39
N ASP A 170 -21.61 -21.53 -47.28
CA ASP A 170 -20.84 -22.68 -46.81
C ASP A 170 -20.95 -22.88 -45.30
N PHE A 171 -21.04 -21.77 -44.56
CA PHE A 171 -20.99 -21.76 -43.10
C PHE A 171 -22.20 -21.08 -42.43
N ALA A 172 -23.13 -20.48 -43.18
CA ALA A 172 -24.29 -19.77 -42.63
C ALA A 172 -25.63 -20.17 -43.28
N ARG A 173 -26.70 -20.18 -42.49
CA ARG A 173 -28.08 -20.46 -42.92
C ARG A 173 -29.05 -19.38 -42.42
N PRO A 174 -30.06 -18.97 -43.21
CA PRO A 174 -31.01 -17.97 -42.77
C PRO A 174 -32.15 -18.62 -41.98
N ILE A 175 -32.52 -18.00 -40.88
CA ILE A 175 -33.76 -18.27 -40.15
C ILE A 175 -34.80 -17.28 -40.68
N LEU A 176 -35.76 -17.79 -41.44
CA LEU A 176 -36.78 -17.00 -42.10
C LEU A 176 -37.96 -16.70 -41.17
N ASP A 177 -38.64 -15.58 -41.41
CA ASP A 177 -39.88 -15.26 -40.71
C ASP A 177 -40.97 -16.31 -41.02
N VAL A 178 -41.76 -16.64 -40.00
CA VAL A 178 -42.89 -17.57 -40.09
C VAL A 178 -43.97 -17.00 -41.01
N LYS A 179 -44.16 -15.67 -41.03
CA LYS A 179 -45.18 -15.00 -41.86
C LYS A 179 -44.66 -14.61 -43.24
N ASN A 180 -43.46 -14.03 -43.33
CA ASN A 180 -42.86 -13.64 -44.60
C ASN A 180 -41.54 -14.37 -44.87
N LYS A 181 -41.60 -15.46 -45.66
CA LYS A 181 -40.42 -16.29 -45.98
C LYS A 181 -39.32 -15.57 -46.79
N SER A 182 -39.55 -14.34 -47.26
CA SER A 182 -38.49 -13.52 -47.88
C SER A 182 -37.65 -12.75 -46.86
N VAL A 183 -38.09 -12.67 -45.60
CA VAL A 183 -37.44 -11.90 -44.53
C VAL A 183 -36.60 -12.81 -43.66
N VAL A 184 -35.36 -12.40 -43.41
CA VAL A 184 -34.41 -13.09 -42.53
C VAL A 184 -34.53 -12.48 -41.12
N VAL A 185 -34.94 -13.30 -40.15
CA VAL A 185 -35.11 -12.93 -38.72
C VAL A 185 -33.90 -13.35 -37.89
N GLY A 186 -33.24 -14.43 -38.32
CA GLY A 186 -32.09 -15.02 -37.65
C GLY A 186 -31.06 -15.52 -38.67
N LEU A 187 -29.82 -15.75 -38.25
CA LEU A 187 -28.78 -16.38 -39.04
C LEU A 187 -28.13 -17.42 -38.13
N ASP A 188 -28.06 -18.66 -38.58
CA ASP A 188 -27.37 -19.71 -37.84
C ASP A 188 -26.09 -20.05 -38.60
N PHE A 189 -24.96 -20.04 -37.92
CA PHE A 189 -23.67 -20.21 -38.54
C PHE A 189 -22.74 -21.10 -37.70
N VAL A 190 -21.70 -21.62 -38.35
CA VAL A 190 -20.68 -22.45 -37.72
C VAL A 190 -19.30 -21.80 -37.89
N ILE A 191 -18.61 -21.55 -36.76
CA ILE A 191 -17.25 -20.99 -36.73
C ILE A 191 -16.29 -22.04 -36.17
N SER A 192 -15.05 -22.09 -36.68
CA SER A 192 -14.01 -22.95 -36.15
C SER A 192 -13.60 -22.54 -34.71
N HIS A 193 -13.34 -23.53 -33.85
CA HIS A 193 -12.85 -23.28 -32.49
C HIS A 193 -11.51 -22.52 -32.50
N ARG A 194 -10.68 -22.71 -33.52
CA ARG A 194 -9.41 -21.97 -33.67
C ARG A 194 -9.65 -20.47 -33.85
N MET A 195 -10.62 -20.09 -34.68
CA MET A 195 -10.96 -18.68 -34.89
C MET A 195 -11.56 -18.08 -33.62
N ILE A 196 -12.49 -18.77 -32.95
CA ILE A 196 -13.10 -18.31 -31.68
C ILE A 196 -12.01 -18.08 -30.61
N ALA A 197 -11.11 -19.06 -30.43
CA ALA A 197 -10.01 -18.94 -29.47
C ALA A 197 -9.02 -17.82 -29.85
N GLY A 198 -8.73 -17.65 -31.14
CA GLY A 198 -7.86 -16.58 -31.63
C GLY A 198 -8.40 -15.18 -31.35
N ILE A 199 -9.70 -14.97 -31.59
CA ILE A 199 -10.38 -13.70 -31.28
C ILE A 199 -10.35 -13.45 -29.76
N TYR A 200 -10.73 -14.46 -28.97
CA TYR A 200 -10.72 -14.36 -27.50
C TYR A 200 -9.34 -14.00 -26.95
N ASN A 201 -8.29 -14.73 -27.33
CA ASN A 201 -6.93 -14.50 -26.85
C ASN A 201 -6.40 -13.11 -27.24
N SER A 202 -6.79 -12.58 -28.40
CA SER A 202 -6.39 -11.23 -28.81
C SER A 202 -7.04 -10.12 -27.98
N CYS A 203 -8.20 -10.38 -27.36
CA CYS A 203 -9.00 -9.40 -26.63
C CYS A 203 -8.97 -9.58 -25.10
N ALA A 204 -8.60 -10.77 -24.61
CA ALA A 204 -8.72 -11.14 -23.19
C ALA A 204 -7.99 -10.19 -22.23
N SER A 205 -6.83 -9.67 -22.64
CA SER A 205 -6.01 -8.75 -21.83
C SER A 205 -6.25 -7.27 -22.13
N VAL A 206 -7.08 -6.93 -23.11
CA VAL A 206 -7.27 -5.53 -23.52
C VAL A 206 -8.02 -4.79 -22.41
N LEU A 207 -7.43 -3.71 -21.91
CA LEU A 207 -8.05 -2.87 -20.91
C LEU A 207 -8.95 -1.84 -21.58
N MET A 208 -10.12 -1.64 -20.98
CA MET A 208 -10.99 -0.53 -21.35
C MET A 208 -10.32 0.78 -20.91
N PRO A 209 -10.26 1.80 -21.76
CA PRO A 209 -9.70 3.08 -21.34
C PRO A 209 -10.47 3.69 -20.16
N ASN A 210 -9.77 4.43 -19.29
CA ASN A 210 -10.28 5.03 -18.04
C ASN A 210 -10.64 4.04 -16.92
N THR A 211 -10.46 2.73 -17.13
CA THR A 211 -10.65 1.71 -16.09
C THR A 211 -9.54 0.67 -16.11
N ASN A 212 -9.35 -0.01 -14.97
CA ASN A 212 -8.50 -1.19 -14.87
C ASN A 212 -9.29 -2.49 -15.13
N HIS A 213 -10.37 -2.41 -15.91
CA HIS A 213 -11.22 -3.55 -16.28
C HIS A 213 -10.92 -4.02 -17.70
N HIS A 214 -11.00 -5.34 -17.92
CA HIS A 214 -10.79 -5.95 -19.23
C HIS A 214 -12.03 -5.80 -20.10
N ILE A 215 -11.86 -5.48 -21.38
CA ILE A 215 -12.95 -5.37 -22.37
C ILE A 215 -13.76 -6.67 -22.48
N ILE A 216 -13.16 -7.81 -22.13
CA ILE A 216 -13.84 -9.10 -22.16
C ILE A 216 -15.15 -9.03 -21.36
N SER A 217 -15.16 -8.39 -20.18
CA SER A 217 -16.34 -8.35 -19.30
C SER A 217 -17.53 -7.67 -19.98
N PHE A 218 -17.26 -6.69 -20.86
CA PHE A 218 -18.25 -6.02 -21.68
C PHE A 218 -18.83 -6.96 -22.77
N PHE A 219 -18.01 -7.81 -23.39
CA PHE A 219 -18.43 -8.74 -24.44
C PHE A 219 -19.14 -10.01 -23.95
N CYS A 220 -18.97 -10.39 -22.68
CA CYS A 220 -19.52 -11.63 -22.14
C CYS A 220 -21.06 -11.61 -21.93
N GLY A 221 -21.72 -10.45 -22.00
CA GLY A 221 -23.15 -10.34 -21.74
C GLY A 221 -23.52 -10.67 -20.29
N THR A 222 -24.61 -11.42 -20.10
CA THR A 222 -25.32 -11.55 -18.81
C THR A 222 -24.79 -12.60 -17.83
N ASP A 223 -23.85 -13.46 -18.23
CA ASP A 223 -23.21 -14.43 -17.32
C ASP A 223 -21.67 -14.38 -17.45
N PRO A 224 -21.01 -13.52 -16.65
CA PRO A 224 -19.57 -13.26 -16.77
C PRO A 224 -18.67 -14.35 -16.18
N ARG A 225 -19.20 -15.29 -15.38
CA ARG A 225 -18.42 -16.26 -14.60
C ARG A 225 -17.77 -17.36 -15.44
N ASP A 226 -18.39 -17.70 -16.56
CA ASP A 226 -17.89 -18.62 -17.59
C ASP A 226 -17.66 -17.87 -18.91
N CYS A 227 -17.01 -16.70 -18.84
CA CYS A 227 -16.64 -15.99 -20.06
C CYS A 227 -15.46 -16.65 -20.77
N GLY A 228 -15.74 -17.82 -21.35
CA GLY A 228 -14.86 -18.47 -22.29
C GLY A 228 -15.02 -17.91 -23.71
N PRO A 229 -14.21 -18.41 -24.65
CA PRO A 229 -14.25 -17.98 -26.04
C PRO A 229 -15.65 -18.07 -26.68
N GLU A 230 -16.42 -19.13 -26.39
CA GLU A 230 -17.78 -19.30 -26.91
C GLU A 230 -18.78 -18.31 -26.32
N SER A 231 -18.69 -18.07 -25.01
CA SER A 231 -19.58 -17.16 -24.29
C SER A 231 -19.37 -15.71 -24.73
N MET A 232 -18.12 -15.31 -25.00
CA MET A 232 -17.78 -13.99 -25.55
C MET A 232 -18.46 -13.78 -26.92
N ILE A 233 -18.30 -14.72 -27.86
CA ILE A 233 -18.94 -14.61 -29.18
C ILE A 233 -20.46 -14.61 -29.04
N ARG A 234 -21.02 -15.43 -28.16
CA ARG A 234 -22.45 -15.42 -27.89
C ARG A 234 -22.90 -14.09 -27.30
N GLY A 235 -22.18 -13.50 -26.35
CA GLY A 235 -22.52 -12.20 -25.76
C GLY A 235 -22.49 -11.08 -26.81
N MET A 236 -21.42 -11.01 -27.61
CA MET A 236 -21.31 -10.08 -28.74
C MET A 236 -22.48 -10.17 -29.74
N MET A 237 -23.05 -11.37 -29.92
CA MET A 237 -24.09 -11.63 -30.92
C MET A 237 -25.53 -11.65 -30.37
N LYS A 238 -25.70 -11.96 -29.08
CA LYS A 238 -27.02 -12.22 -28.46
C LYS A 238 -27.49 -11.05 -27.59
N GLN A 239 -26.57 -10.29 -27.01
CA GLN A 239 -26.90 -9.28 -26.00
C GLN A 239 -25.75 -8.28 -25.81
N SER A 240 -25.79 -7.18 -26.53
CA SER A 240 -25.19 -5.92 -26.09
C SER A 240 -25.90 -4.77 -26.78
N GLU A 241 -25.82 -3.57 -26.20
CA GLU A 241 -26.37 -2.31 -26.73
C GLU A 241 -25.99 -2.01 -28.21
N PHE A 242 -25.06 -2.79 -28.78
CA PHE A 242 -24.54 -2.70 -30.14
C PHE A 242 -24.46 -4.10 -30.78
N PRO A 243 -25.57 -4.71 -31.20
CA PRO A 243 -25.48 -6.01 -31.86
C PRO A 243 -24.70 -5.82 -33.17
N LEU A 244 -23.49 -6.39 -33.24
CA LEU A 244 -22.61 -6.28 -34.42
C LEU A 244 -23.26 -6.88 -35.68
N THR A 245 -24.34 -7.63 -35.52
CA THR A 245 -25.22 -8.07 -36.60
C THR A 245 -26.69 -7.83 -36.22
N PRO A 246 -27.53 -7.33 -37.14
CA PRO A 246 -28.94 -6.98 -36.87
C PRO A 246 -29.89 -8.18 -36.67
N ILE A 247 -29.36 -9.40 -36.50
CA ILE A 247 -30.08 -10.66 -36.68
C ILE A 247 -29.83 -11.59 -35.48
N ILE A 248 -30.84 -12.38 -35.06
CA ILE A 248 -30.66 -13.39 -33.99
C ILE A 248 -29.70 -14.48 -34.49
N VAL A 249 -28.53 -14.54 -33.87
CA VAL A 249 -27.50 -15.51 -34.19
C VAL A 249 -27.54 -16.69 -33.24
N ASN A 250 -27.70 -17.90 -33.78
CA ASN A 250 -27.47 -19.14 -33.04
C ASN A 250 -26.21 -19.80 -33.59
N SER A 251 -25.21 -20.01 -32.73
CA SER A 251 -24.07 -20.87 -33.05
C SER A 251 -24.41 -22.32 -32.65
N SER A 252 -24.47 -23.22 -33.63
CA SER A 252 -24.70 -24.65 -33.37
C SER A 252 -23.37 -25.38 -33.11
N LYS A 253 -23.34 -26.27 -32.09
CA LYS A 253 -22.15 -27.09 -31.75
C LYS A 253 -21.98 -28.34 -32.62
N GLU A 254 -23.02 -28.70 -33.39
CA GLU A 254 -23.06 -29.94 -34.16
C GLU A 254 -23.13 -29.60 -35.66
N ILE A 255 -22.17 -30.11 -36.44
CA ILE A 255 -22.27 -30.11 -37.91
C ILE A 255 -23.40 -31.08 -38.28
N LYS A 256 -24.63 -30.58 -38.32
CA LYS A 256 -25.74 -31.30 -38.95
C LYS A 256 -25.74 -30.96 -40.43
N PRO A 257 -25.85 -31.94 -41.34
CA PRO A 257 -26.11 -31.62 -42.74
C PRO A 257 -27.34 -30.70 -42.81
N PRO A 258 -27.24 -29.55 -43.51
CA PRO A 258 -26.54 -29.39 -44.78
C PRO A 258 -25.40 -28.35 -44.81
N PHE A 259 -24.68 -28.09 -43.71
CA PHE A 259 -23.47 -27.24 -43.78
C PHE A 259 -22.37 -27.92 -44.60
N THR A 260 -21.76 -27.21 -45.55
CA THR A 260 -20.69 -27.74 -46.43
C THR A 260 -19.31 -27.52 -45.82
N ASP A 261 -19.09 -26.43 -45.05
CA ASP A 261 -17.82 -26.15 -44.38
C ASP A 261 -18.01 -25.26 -43.11
N VAL A 262 -16.91 -24.94 -42.42
CA VAL A 262 -16.89 -24.06 -41.24
C VAL A 262 -16.12 -22.77 -41.52
N LEU A 263 -16.56 -21.65 -40.95
CA LEU A 263 -15.79 -20.40 -41.06
C LEU A 263 -14.46 -20.54 -40.31
N ASN A 264 -13.37 -20.65 -41.05
CA ASN A 264 -12.03 -20.90 -40.51
C ASN A 264 -10.98 -19.99 -41.17
N THR A 265 -10.99 -18.72 -40.81
CA THR A 265 -9.98 -17.75 -41.26
C THR A 265 -8.93 -17.52 -40.18
N ASP A 266 -7.70 -17.23 -40.58
CA ASP A 266 -6.62 -16.94 -39.61
C ASP A 266 -6.89 -15.63 -38.86
N THR A 267 -6.63 -15.64 -37.55
CA THR A 267 -6.79 -14.48 -36.66
C THR A 267 -5.44 -13.79 -36.42
N TYR A 268 -5.47 -12.49 -36.16
CA TYR A 268 -4.29 -11.71 -35.80
C TYR A 268 -3.92 -11.88 -34.32
N ARG A 269 -2.68 -12.24 -34.03
CA ARG A 269 -2.17 -12.34 -32.65
C ARG A 269 -1.84 -10.95 -32.11
N CYS A 270 -1.94 -10.76 -30.79
CA CYS A 270 -1.66 -9.45 -30.20
C CYS A 270 -0.16 -9.13 -30.07
N ASN A 271 0.73 -10.14 -30.12
CA ASN A 271 2.18 -9.97 -29.98
C ASN A 271 2.96 -9.79 -31.30
N ALA A 272 2.26 -9.70 -32.44
CA ALA A 272 2.88 -9.62 -33.77
C ALA A 272 2.27 -8.50 -34.61
N THR A 273 3.06 -7.98 -35.55
CA THR A 273 2.64 -6.97 -36.53
C THR A 273 2.27 -7.65 -37.85
N TYR A 274 1.17 -7.24 -38.49
CA TYR A 274 0.68 -7.82 -39.74
C TYR A 274 0.55 -6.76 -40.85
N PRO A 275 0.95 -7.05 -42.11
CA PRO A 275 0.76 -6.14 -43.24
C PRO A 275 -0.72 -6.12 -43.68
N MET A 276 -1.22 -4.94 -44.07
CA MET A 276 -2.56 -4.75 -44.64
C MET A 276 -2.48 -3.69 -45.74
N PHE A 277 -3.40 -3.73 -46.72
CA PHE A 277 -3.41 -2.78 -47.85
C PHE A 277 -3.56 -1.31 -47.40
N SER A 278 -4.37 -1.05 -46.36
CA SER A 278 -4.56 0.30 -45.83
C SER A 278 -3.42 0.71 -44.89
N SER A 279 -3.30 0.06 -43.74
CA SER A 279 -2.27 0.31 -42.73
C SER A 279 -1.92 -0.98 -41.98
N PRO A 280 -0.63 -1.24 -41.68
CA PRO A 280 -0.24 -2.44 -40.96
C PRO A 280 -0.88 -2.47 -39.56
N ILE A 281 -1.32 -3.66 -39.14
CA ILE A 281 -1.80 -3.92 -37.78
C ILE A 281 -0.57 -4.02 -36.90
N SER A 282 -0.35 -3.03 -36.03
CA SER A 282 0.79 -3.05 -35.09
C SER A 282 0.58 -4.02 -33.95
N LYS A 283 1.69 -4.57 -33.42
CA LYS A 283 1.67 -5.31 -32.15
C LYS A 283 1.08 -4.46 -31.02
N CYS A 284 0.34 -5.09 -30.12
CA CYS A 284 -0.29 -4.43 -28.98
C CYS A 284 0.71 -4.21 -27.84
N SER A 285 0.48 -3.21 -27.00
CA SER A 285 1.32 -2.96 -25.83
C SER A 285 1.10 -4.02 -24.75
N CYS A 286 2.08 -4.15 -23.84
CA CYS A 286 2.00 -5.09 -22.71
C CYS A 286 0.77 -4.84 -21.81
N VAL A 287 0.32 -3.58 -21.71
CA VAL A 287 -0.90 -3.20 -20.98
C VAL A 287 -2.14 -3.89 -21.54
N ASN A 288 -2.22 -4.07 -22.87
CA ASN A 288 -3.38 -4.63 -23.55
C ASN A 288 -3.19 -6.08 -24.04
N CYS A 289 -1.99 -6.64 -23.88
CA CYS A 289 -1.64 -8.00 -24.31
C CYS A 289 -0.52 -8.54 -23.43
N VAL A 290 -0.86 -9.48 -22.54
CA VAL A 290 0.13 -10.11 -21.62
C VAL A 290 1.22 -10.86 -22.39
N ASP A 291 0.87 -11.46 -23.54
CA ASP A 291 1.83 -12.17 -24.41
C ASP A 291 2.89 -11.25 -25.05
N SER A 292 2.69 -9.92 -25.00
CA SER A 292 3.67 -8.93 -25.46
C SER A 292 4.59 -8.43 -24.33
N CYS A 293 4.35 -8.84 -23.09
CA CYS A 293 5.10 -8.37 -21.94
C CYS A 293 6.46 -9.04 -21.79
N ILE A 294 7.46 -8.24 -21.44
CA ILE A 294 8.75 -8.72 -20.95
C ILE A 294 8.67 -8.68 -19.42
N LEU A 295 8.72 -9.85 -18.78
CA LEU A 295 8.62 -9.92 -17.32
C LEU A 295 9.92 -9.39 -16.67
N PRO A 296 9.83 -8.50 -15.67
CA PRO A 296 10.98 -7.94 -15.01
C PRO A 296 11.60 -8.99 -14.09
N ASN A 297 12.93 -9.11 -14.13
CA ASN A 297 13.64 -10.01 -13.22
C ASN A 297 13.79 -9.36 -11.84
N ILE A 298 12.80 -9.56 -10.97
CA ILE A 298 12.84 -9.10 -9.58
C ILE A 298 13.66 -10.11 -8.77
N SER A 299 14.95 -9.83 -8.59
CA SER A 299 15.82 -10.56 -7.67
C SER A 299 15.43 -10.23 -6.23
N ASP A 300 15.22 -11.24 -5.41
CA ASP A 300 15.07 -11.05 -3.97
C ASP A 300 16.34 -10.39 -3.42
N PRO A 301 16.25 -9.48 -2.42
CA PRO A 301 17.44 -8.88 -1.84
C PRO A 301 18.39 -9.99 -1.41
N ILE A 302 19.62 -9.98 -1.93
CA ILE A 302 20.63 -11.00 -1.63
C ILE A 302 21.06 -10.82 -0.18
N ILE A 303 20.28 -11.36 0.74
CA ILE A 303 20.70 -11.56 2.13
C ILE A 303 21.74 -12.68 2.03
N ARG A 304 23.02 -12.30 2.03
CA ARG A 304 24.11 -13.28 2.03
C ARG A 304 24.11 -13.98 3.39
N TYR A 305 24.12 -15.31 3.35
CA TYR A 305 24.24 -16.14 4.53
C TYR A 305 25.65 -16.75 4.59
N ILE A 306 26.26 -16.70 5.76
CA ILE A 306 27.49 -17.45 6.10
C ILE A 306 27.08 -18.40 7.23
N MET A 307 27.17 -19.71 7.01
CA MET A 307 26.78 -20.74 7.99
C MET A 307 25.37 -20.52 8.58
N ASN A 308 24.35 -20.30 7.75
CA ASN A 308 22.96 -20.00 8.15
C ASN A 308 22.74 -18.71 8.98
N LEU A 309 23.76 -17.87 9.16
CA LEU A 309 23.63 -16.53 9.74
C LEU A 309 23.75 -15.48 8.63
N THR A 310 23.00 -14.38 8.71
CA THR A 310 23.22 -13.30 7.73
C THR A 310 24.63 -12.72 7.94
N VAL A 311 25.26 -12.23 6.86
CA VAL A 311 26.61 -11.64 6.91
C VAL A 311 26.73 -10.56 8.00
N TYR A 312 25.69 -9.76 8.20
CA TYR A 312 25.66 -8.75 9.26
C TYR A 312 25.80 -9.36 10.66
N HIS A 313 25.01 -10.40 10.97
CA HIS A 313 25.08 -11.09 12.27
C HIS A 313 26.40 -11.83 12.45
N PHE A 314 26.93 -12.42 11.39
CA PHE A 314 28.23 -13.07 11.42
C PHE A 314 29.36 -12.07 11.74
N ILE A 315 29.39 -10.90 11.06
CA ILE A 315 30.35 -9.83 11.34
C ILE A 315 30.20 -9.34 12.77
N LEU A 316 28.97 -9.12 13.24
CA LEU A 316 28.70 -8.67 14.60
C LEU A 316 29.26 -9.66 15.64
N ILE A 317 28.99 -10.96 15.47
CA ILE A 317 29.49 -12.03 16.35
C ILE A 317 31.03 -12.08 16.31
N CYS A 318 31.65 -11.98 15.13
CA CYS A 318 33.11 -11.96 15.00
C CYS A 318 33.75 -10.75 15.69
N VAL A 319 33.17 -9.56 15.53
CA VAL A 319 33.65 -8.34 16.19
C VAL A 319 33.51 -8.45 17.70
N TYR A 320 32.36 -8.92 18.21
CA TYR A 320 32.15 -9.12 19.64
C TYR A 320 33.07 -10.21 20.22
N ALA A 321 33.28 -11.30 19.49
CA ALA A 321 34.22 -12.35 19.89
C ALA A 321 35.66 -11.83 19.91
N ALA A 322 36.07 -11.01 18.94
CA ALA A 322 37.39 -10.40 18.91
C ALA A 322 37.60 -9.43 20.09
N ILE A 323 36.59 -8.61 20.42
CA ILE A 323 36.63 -7.71 21.58
C ILE A 323 36.70 -8.52 22.89
N ALA A 324 35.90 -9.58 23.01
CA ALA A 324 35.94 -10.46 24.19
C ALA A 324 37.29 -11.16 24.34
N LEU A 325 37.86 -11.68 23.24
CA LEU A 325 39.18 -12.31 23.24
C LEU A 325 40.29 -11.30 23.56
N ALA A 326 40.22 -10.09 23.02
CA ALA A 326 41.16 -9.01 23.36
C ALA A 326 41.07 -8.65 24.84
N PHE A 327 39.86 -8.54 25.39
CA PHE A 327 39.64 -8.27 26.80
C PHE A 327 40.18 -9.41 27.70
N ILE A 328 39.91 -10.67 27.35
CA ILE A 328 40.45 -11.83 28.06
C ILE A 328 41.98 -11.87 27.95
N ALA A 329 42.55 -11.58 26.78
CA ALA A 329 43.99 -11.52 26.58
C ALA A 329 44.63 -10.40 27.41
N ILE A 330 44.01 -9.23 27.52
CA ILE A 330 44.45 -8.14 28.39
C ILE A 330 44.36 -8.56 29.86
N LEU A 331 43.28 -9.23 30.28
CA LEU A 331 43.14 -9.75 31.64
C LEU A 331 44.19 -10.83 31.95
N MET A 332 44.44 -11.75 31.02
CA MET A 332 45.47 -12.78 31.16
C MET A 332 46.87 -12.18 31.16
N TYR A 333 47.13 -11.19 30.30
CA TYR A 333 48.40 -10.45 30.29
C TYR A 333 48.62 -9.71 31.61
N ASN A 334 47.60 -9.02 32.13
CA ASN A 334 47.67 -8.36 33.43
C ASN A 334 47.81 -9.36 34.59
N TYR A 335 47.15 -10.51 34.51
CA TYR A 335 47.30 -11.59 35.49
C TYR A 335 48.72 -12.17 35.46
N TYR A 336 49.28 -12.42 34.27
CA TYR A 336 50.63 -12.94 34.11
C TYR A 336 51.69 -11.91 34.53
N ARG A 337 51.52 -10.62 34.16
CA ARG A 337 52.36 -9.49 34.57
C ARG A 337 52.35 -9.29 36.08
N ASN A 338 51.19 -9.36 36.74
CA ASN A 338 51.12 -9.28 38.20
C ASN A 338 51.77 -10.48 38.86
N ARG A 339 51.70 -11.68 38.25
CA ARG A 339 52.35 -12.87 38.78
C ARG A 339 53.88 -12.83 38.61
N THR A 340 54.40 -12.30 37.51
CA THR A 340 55.85 -12.10 37.32
C THR A 340 56.39 -10.90 38.11
N GLY A 341 55.59 -9.84 38.31
CA GLY A 341 55.93 -8.71 39.18
C GLY A 341 55.96 -9.07 40.67
N SER A 342 55.10 -9.99 41.12
CA SER A 342 55.12 -10.52 42.49
C SER A 342 56.35 -11.39 42.77
N VAL A 343 56.84 -12.14 41.77
CA VAL A 343 58.03 -13.01 41.93
C VAL A 343 59.34 -12.21 42.04
N LEU A 344 59.40 -10.98 41.51
CA LEU A 344 60.56 -10.10 41.65
C LEU A 344 60.60 -9.34 42.99
N TYR A 345 59.47 -9.25 43.71
CA TYR A 345 59.41 -8.57 45.02
C TYR A 345 59.70 -9.52 46.18
N ASP A 346 59.41 -10.82 46.02
CA ASP A 346 59.70 -11.86 47.02
C ASP A 346 61.18 -12.32 47.03
N SER A 347 62.03 -11.81 46.13
CA SER A 347 63.46 -12.20 46.03
C SER A 347 64.44 -11.20 46.63
N LEU A 348 64.00 -10.17 47.36
CA LEU A 348 64.90 -9.34 48.18
C LEU A 348 65.03 -9.92 49.61
N PRO A 349 66.25 -10.27 50.08
CA PRO A 349 66.46 -10.77 51.44
C PRO A 349 66.16 -9.69 52.49
N ALA A 350 65.48 -10.08 53.57
CA ALA A 350 65.03 -9.23 54.67
C ALA A 350 66.14 -8.81 55.67
N GLU A 351 67.37 -8.54 55.21
CA GLU A 351 68.53 -8.29 56.10
C GLU A 351 69.15 -6.88 56.00
N LEU A 352 68.49 -5.91 55.34
CA LEU A 352 69.06 -4.57 55.10
C LEU A 352 68.26 -3.38 55.66
N LEU A 353 67.41 -3.60 56.68
CA LEU A 353 66.63 -2.53 57.33
C LEU A 353 67.10 -2.18 58.76
N ASP A 354 68.38 -2.41 59.07
CA ASP A 354 69.01 -1.80 60.24
C ASP A 354 70.39 -1.24 59.87
N THR A 355 70.41 0.05 59.51
CA THR A 355 71.47 1.06 59.69
C THR A 355 71.31 2.16 58.64
N GLY A 356 71.41 3.40 59.07
CA GLY A 356 71.08 4.56 58.26
C GLY A 356 72.11 4.93 57.17
N VAL A 357 71.68 5.93 56.40
CA VAL A 357 72.50 6.91 55.66
C VAL A 357 72.99 6.50 54.24
N GLN A 358 72.61 7.39 53.30
CA GLN A 358 73.25 7.80 52.04
C GLN A 358 73.18 6.93 50.77
N THR A 359 72.48 7.52 49.78
CA THR A 359 72.83 7.70 48.35
C THR A 359 73.59 6.57 47.63
N ILE A 360 72.90 5.86 46.74
CA ILE A 360 73.49 5.37 45.48
C ILE A 360 72.47 5.55 44.34
N GLU A 361 72.88 6.29 43.32
CA GLU A 361 72.26 6.43 42.01
C GLU A 361 72.22 5.07 41.30
N GLN A 362 71.06 4.66 40.77
CA GLN A 362 70.97 3.63 39.74
C GLN A 362 69.91 4.00 38.70
N GLU A 363 70.27 3.75 37.43
CA GLU A 363 69.69 4.30 36.20
C GLU A 363 68.16 4.10 36.03
N PRO A 364 67.47 5.06 35.37
CA PRO A 364 66.04 5.01 35.17
C PRO A 364 65.64 4.10 33.99
N ASN A 365 64.76 3.13 34.26
CA ASN A 365 64.05 2.39 33.21
C ASN A 365 62.89 3.24 32.66
N PRO A 366 62.91 3.70 31.39
CA PRO A 366 61.97 4.70 30.88
C PRO A 366 60.51 4.21 30.70
N LEU A 367 60.27 2.90 30.68
CA LEU A 367 58.92 2.33 30.54
C LEU A 367 58.16 2.17 31.87
N LEU A 368 58.87 2.05 33.00
CA LEU A 368 58.26 2.00 34.34
C LEU A 368 57.89 3.39 34.84
N ASP A 369 58.55 4.43 34.32
CA ASP A 369 58.30 5.82 34.69
C ASP A 369 57.05 6.40 34.01
N TYR A 370 56.67 5.93 32.82
CA TYR A 370 55.43 6.35 32.14
C TYR A 370 54.16 5.81 32.84
N ASP A 371 54.14 4.54 33.25
CA ASP A 371 53.03 3.96 34.04
C ASP A 371 52.96 4.64 35.43
N ARG A 372 54.11 4.81 36.12
CA ARG A 372 54.14 5.48 37.44
C ARG A 372 53.75 6.96 37.36
N ALA A 373 54.14 7.68 36.30
CA ALA A 373 53.72 9.05 36.04
C ALA A 373 52.22 9.13 35.71
N SER A 374 51.67 8.19 34.92
CA SER A 374 50.23 8.11 34.64
C SER A 374 49.40 7.85 35.90
N TYR A 375 49.77 6.84 36.71
CA TYR A 375 49.12 6.55 38.00
C TYR A 375 49.28 7.69 39.01
N MET A 376 50.46 8.33 39.08
CA MET A 376 50.70 9.50 39.93
C MET A 376 49.93 10.73 39.45
N ASN A 377 49.80 10.96 38.15
CA ASN A 377 49.02 12.06 37.58
C ASN A 377 47.52 11.83 37.75
N GLN A 378 47.05 10.59 37.63
CA GLN A 378 45.68 10.20 37.89
C GLN A 378 45.33 10.32 39.38
N ALA A 379 46.23 9.88 40.27
CA ALA A 379 46.10 10.10 41.73
C ALA A 379 46.14 11.59 42.08
N LYS A 380 47.00 12.39 41.45
CA LYS A 380 47.05 13.85 41.63
C LYS A 380 45.77 14.52 41.14
N PHE A 381 45.25 14.17 39.97
CA PHE A 381 44.00 14.72 39.43
C PHE A 381 42.81 14.41 40.35
N ILE A 382 42.67 13.15 40.77
CA ILE A 382 41.63 12.75 41.74
C ILE A 382 41.79 13.55 43.03
N THR A 383 43.01 13.67 43.56
CA THR A 383 43.26 14.45 44.79
C THR A 383 42.89 15.92 44.63
N VAL A 384 43.14 16.53 43.46
CA VAL A 384 42.74 17.91 43.16
C VAL A 384 41.22 18.04 43.13
N VAL A 385 40.52 17.16 42.42
CA VAL A 385 39.05 17.13 42.36
C VAL A 385 38.45 16.92 43.75
N GLN A 386 38.99 16.00 44.53
CA GLN A 386 38.57 15.76 45.92
C GLN A 386 38.74 17.01 46.79
N ARG A 387 39.87 17.74 46.68
CA ARG A 387 40.07 18.99 47.41
C ARG A 387 39.10 20.08 46.99
N LEU A 388 38.80 20.21 45.69
CA LEU A 388 37.82 21.18 45.17
C LEU A 388 36.41 20.86 45.69
N LEU A 389 36.00 19.60 45.61
CA LEU A 389 34.73 19.12 46.15
C LEU A 389 34.65 19.29 47.67
N MET A 390 35.74 19.04 48.39
CA MET A 390 35.80 19.27 49.83
C MET A 390 35.55 20.74 50.18
N LYS A 391 36.24 21.65 49.47
CA LYS A 391 36.06 23.11 49.63
C LYS A 391 34.63 23.53 49.26
N TRP A 392 34.08 22.97 48.19
CA TRP A 392 32.71 23.23 47.77
C TRP A 392 31.69 22.77 48.82
N GLY A 393 31.83 21.55 49.34
CA GLY A 393 30.95 21.02 50.38
C GLY A 393 31.01 21.82 51.67
N MET A 394 32.19 22.28 52.08
CA MET A 394 32.35 23.19 53.22
C MET A 394 31.69 24.54 52.98
N LEU A 395 31.86 25.12 51.78
CA LEU A 395 31.26 26.41 51.42
C LEU A 395 29.72 26.34 51.41
N VAL A 396 29.16 25.32 50.78
CA VAL A 396 27.70 25.11 50.72
C VAL A 396 27.14 24.88 52.12
N SER A 397 27.83 24.12 52.97
CA SER A 397 27.36 23.82 54.32
C SER A 397 27.52 24.98 55.31
N THR A 398 28.45 25.90 55.07
CA THR A 398 28.62 27.09 55.93
C THR A 398 27.64 28.21 55.60
N LYS A 399 27.25 28.34 54.32
CA LYS A 399 26.29 29.35 53.82
C LYS A 399 25.02 28.70 53.26
N TYR A 400 24.46 27.73 53.98
CA TYR A 400 23.35 26.91 53.50
C TYR A 400 22.09 27.74 53.20
N ASP A 401 21.84 28.79 53.96
CA ASP A 401 20.72 29.72 53.84
C ASP A 401 20.73 30.46 52.49
N PHE A 402 21.87 31.06 52.15
CA PHE A 402 22.06 31.75 50.89
C PHE A 402 22.01 30.78 49.70
N VAL A 403 22.58 29.58 49.82
CA VAL A 403 22.61 28.59 48.73
C VAL A 403 21.20 28.04 48.46
N ILE A 404 20.41 27.72 49.49
CA ILE A 404 19.02 27.27 49.31
C ILE A 404 18.19 28.34 48.62
N TYR A 405 18.27 29.59 49.09
CA TYR A 405 17.52 30.69 48.48
C TYR A 405 17.93 30.94 47.02
N SER A 406 19.24 31.07 46.75
CA SER A 406 19.73 31.35 45.40
C SER A 406 19.44 30.21 44.41
N SER A 407 19.58 28.94 44.82
CA SER A 407 19.26 27.78 43.97
C SER A 407 17.76 27.63 43.73
N ALA A 408 16.91 27.90 44.74
CA ALA A 408 15.46 27.89 44.57
C ALA A 408 15.00 29.00 43.62
N VAL A 409 15.52 30.23 43.76
CA VAL A 409 15.24 31.35 42.85
C VAL A 409 15.71 31.03 41.43
N PHE A 410 16.91 30.44 41.28
CA PHE A 410 17.42 30.02 39.98
C PHE A 410 16.52 28.98 39.31
N ALA A 411 16.13 27.93 40.04
CA ALA A 411 15.21 26.91 39.52
C ALA A 411 13.85 27.51 39.16
N LEU A 412 13.28 28.38 40.01
CA LEU A 412 12.03 29.07 39.73
C LEU A 412 12.12 29.92 38.46
N PHE A 413 13.21 30.69 38.29
CA PHE A 413 13.44 31.47 37.08
C PHE A 413 13.46 30.63 35.80
N LEU A 414 14.09 29.44 35.86
CA LEU A 414 14.07 28.51 34.73
C LEU A 414 12.65 27.96 34.49
N THR A 415 11.93 27.58 35.54
CA THR A 415 10.55 27.06 35.42
C THR A 415 9.56 28.09 34.87
N LEU A 416 9.77 29.39 35.08
CA LEU A 416 8.92 30.45 34.50
C LEU A 416 8.87 30.40 32.97
N GLY A 417 9.87 29.79 32.32
CA GLY A 417 9.88 29.57 30.87
C GLY A 417 8.67 28.78 30.37
N VAL A 418 8.10 27.91 31.20
CA VAL A 418 6.90 27.12 30.87
C VAL A 418 5.73 28.06 30.53
N SER A 419 5.58 29.19 31.21
CA SER A 419 4.49 30.14 30.96
C SER A 419 4.64 30.94 29.65
N PHE A 420 5.82 30.97 29.03
CA PHE A 420 6.06 31.76 27.81
C PHE A 420 5.64 31.05 26.52
N HIS A 421 5.94 29.76 26.38
CA HIS A 421 5.68 29.01 25.15
C HIS A 421 5.55 27.50 25.40
N PHE A 422 4.46 27.11 26.07
CA PHE A 422 4.13 25.69 26.26
C PHE A 422 3.28 25.18 25.09
N LYS A 423 3.92 24.46 24.16
CA LYS A 423 3.23 23.81 23.02
C LYS A 423 3.63 22.34 22.93
N ILE A 424 2.62 21.47 22.85
CA ILE A 424 2.80 20.02 22.70
C ILE A 424 2.52 19.65 21.24
N THR A 425 3.41 18.88 20.65
CA THR A 425 3.26 18.30 19.30
C THR A 425 2.79 16.86 19.44
N SER A 426 1.61 16.57 18.89
CA SER A 426 0.99 15.26 18.90
C SER A 426 0.93 14.60 17.53
N ASP A 427 1.25 15.33 16.45
CA ASP A 427 1.27 14.83 15.08
C ASP A 427 2.34 13.72 14.87
N PRO A 428 1.94 12.48 14.55
CA PRO A 428 2.86 11.36 14.39
C PRO A 428 3.84 11.55 13.23
N VAL A 429 3.44 12.22 12.14
CA VAL A 429 4.32 12.41 10.98
C VAL A 429 5.50 13.28 11.37
N LYS A 430 5.24 14.39 12.08
CA LYS A 430 6.27 15.31 12.57
C LYS A 430 7.17 14.69 13.64
N LEU A 431 6.64 13.77 14.43
CA LEU A 431 7.37 13.08 15.50
C LEU A 431 8.32 11.99 14.97
N TRP A 432 7.87 11.19 14.00
CA TRP A 432 8.58 10.01 13.54
C TRP A 432 9.36 10.21 12.24
N SER A 433 9.02 11.21 11.43
CA SER A 433 9.67 11.47 10.14
C SER A 433 10.71 12.58 10.25
N PRO A 434 11.98 12.35 9.85
CA PRO A 434 12.97 13.42 9.81
C PRO A 434 12.54 14.51 8.81
N PRO A 435 12.55 15.81 9.19
CA PRO A 435 12.01 16.88 8.34
C PRO A 435 12.82 17.09 7.05
N LYS A 436 14.09 16.68 7.03
CA LYS A 436 14.95 16.75 5.85
C LYS A 436 15.00 15.45 5.04
N SER A 437 14.21 14.44 5.42
CA SER A 437 14.17 13.16 4.71
C SER A 437 13.57 13.32 3.31
N GLU A 438 13.94 12.42 2.41
CA GLU A 438 13.39 12.38 1.05
C GLU A 438 11.87 12.15 1.07
N VAL A 439 11.37 11.34 2.01
CA VAL A 439 9.93 11.07 2.16
C VAL A 439 9.14 12.35 2.47
N VAL A 440 9.64 13.19 3.39
CA VAL A 440 8.98 14.46 3.72
C VAL A 440 9.07 15.43 2.54
N LYS A 441 10.20 15.50 1.83
CA LYS A 441 10.32 16.34 0.62
C LYS A 441 9.35 15.91 -0.48
N ASN A 442 9.22 14.60 -0.72
CA ASN A 442 8.29 14.06 -1.72
C ASN A 442 6.84 14.32 -1.32
N LYS A 443 6.51 14.24 -0.03
CA LYS A 443 5.20 14.61 0.50
C LYS A 443 4.92 16.10 0.33
N GLU A 444 5.85 16.97 0.72
CA GLU A 444 5.72 18.42 0.56
C GLU A 444 5.56 18.80 -0.91
N PHE A 445 6.30 18.16 -1.80
CA PHE A 445 6.16 18.34 -3.25
C PHE A 445 4.76 17.94 -3.73
N PHE A 446 4.27 16.76 -3.32
CA PHE A 446 2.92 16.29 -3.65
C PHE A 446 1.86 17.27 -3.12
N ASP A 447 1.91 17.61 -1.83
CA ASP A 447 0.90 18.43 -1.17
C ASP A 447 0.86 19.86 -1.76
N GLN A 448 1.99 20.39 -2.25
CA GLN A 448 2.05 21.72 -2.89
C GLN A 448 1.46 21.75 -4.30
N HIS A 449 1.61 20.68 -5.08
CA HIS A 449 1.20 20.66 -6.49
C HIS A 449 -0.21 20.07 -6.68
N PHE A 450 -0.57 19.05 -5.91
CA PHE A 450 -1.84 18.32 -6.04
C PHE A 450 -2.81 18.61 -4.89
N GLY A 451 -2.38 19.36 -3.88
CA GLY A 451 -3.07 19.42 -2.59
C GLY A 451 -2.77 18.19 -1.74
N PRO A 452 -3.07 18.24 -0.44
CA PRO A 452 -2.83 17.11 0.44
C PRO A 452 -3.80 15.98 0.11
N PHE A 453 -3.35 14.75 0.34
CA PHE A 453 -4.17 13.56 0.16
C PHE A 453 -5.49 13.68 0.95
N TYR A 454 -6.60 13.28 0.33
CA TYR A 454 -7.94 13.37 0.92
C TYR A 454 -8.06 12.53 2.20
N ARG A 455 -9.03 12.89 3.04
CA ARG A 455 -9.35 12.20 4.29
C ARG A 455 -10.32 11.06 3.99
N THR A 456 -10.11 9.90 4.60
CA THR A 456 -10.93 8.70 4.33
C THR A 456 -11.64 8.22 5.59
N GLU A 457 -12.96 8.16 5.52
CA GLU A 457 -13.79 7.55 6.56
C GLU A 457 -14.34 6.23 6.04
N GLN A 458 -13.92 5.14 6.68
CA GLN A 458 -14.24 3.80 6.23
C GLN A 458 -15.04 3.03 7.27
N ILE A 459 -16.08 2.34 6.79
CA ILE A 459 -16.94 1.46 7.58
C ILE A 459 -16.98 0.10 6.90
N ILE A 460 -16.59 -0.94 7.63
CA ILE A 460 -16.64 -2.33 7.21
C ILE A 460 -17.81 -2.99 7.93
N VAL A 461 -18.77 -3.47 7.14
CA VAL A 461 -19.99 -4.13 7.59
C VAL A 461 -19.79 -5.63 7.48
N LYS A 462 -19.93 -6.33 8.62
CA LYS A 462 -19.83 -7.80 8.71
C LYS A 462 -21.09 -8.40 9.30
N THR A 463 -21.42 -9.61 8.88
CA THR A 463 -22.56 -10.37 9.40
C THR A 463 -22.14 -11.78 9.81
N PRO A 464 -21.36 -11.94 10.90
CA PRO A 464 -20.70 -13.22 11.24
C PRO A 464 -21.68 -14.34 11.63
N ARG A 465 -22.92 -14.01 12.00
CA ARG A 465 -23.97 -14.96 12.37
C ARG A 465 -24.77 -15.48 11.16
N LEU A 466 -24.73 -14.74 10.05
CA LEU A 466 -25.45 -15.08 8.84
C LEU A 466 -24.64 -16.02 7.95
N LYS A 467 -25.34 -16.91 7.25
CA LYS A 467 -24.76 -17.77 6.22
C LYS A 467 -25.08 -17.24 4.83
N SER A 468 -24.24 -17.59 3.86
CA SER A 468 -24.40 -17.29 2.44
C SER A 468 -25.74 -17.80 1.90
N LYS A 469 -26.39 -17.00 1.04
CA LYS A 469 -27.66 -17.33 0.36
C LYS A 469 -27.33 -18.02 -0.97
N LYS A 470 -27.82 -19.24 -1.17
CA LYS A 470 -27.76 -19.90 -2.48
C LYS A 470 -29.09 -19.73 -3.20
N GLY A 471 -29.03 -19.26 -4.44
CA GLY A 471 -30.21 -19.07 -5.29
C GLY A 471 -30.00 -19.73 -6.65
N ASN A 472 -31.09 -20.03 -7.35
CA ASN A 472 -31.05 -20.39 -8.76
C ASN A 472 -31.94 -19.40 -9.52
N PHE A 473 -31.34 -18.65 -10.44
CA PHE A 473 -32.05 -17.68 -11.25
C PHE A 473 -31.70 -17.88 -12.72
N LEU A 474 -32.72 -17.95 -13.59
CA LEU A 474 -32.57 -18.26 -15.03
C LEU A 474 -31.74 -19.53 -15.34
N GLY A 475 -31.72 -20.52 -14.42
CA GLY A 475 -30.95 -21.75 -14.57
C GLY A 475 -29.49 -21.66 -14.11
N LEU A 476 -29.08 -20.53 -13.54
CA LEU A 476 -27.75 -20.30 -12.99
C LEU A 476 -27.77 -20.33 -11.46
N ASN A 477 -26.87 -21.10 -10.87
CA ASN A 477 -26.69 -21.15 -9.43
C ASN A 477 -25.84 -19.96 -8.97
N TYR A 478 -26.37 -19.17 -8.04
CA TYR A 478 -25.69 -18.04 -7.41
C TYR A 478 -25.44 -18.33 -5.94
N THR A 479 -24.29 -17.89 -5.44
CA THR A 479 -23.98 -17.87 -4.01
C THR A 479 -23.69 -16.43 -3.63
N PHE A 480 -24.57 -15.84 -2.85
CA PHE A 480 -24.37 -14.50 -2.30
C PHE A 480 -23.76 -14.61 -0.91
N GLY A 481 -22.77 -13.76 -0.66
CA GLY A 481 -22.13 -13.65 0.63
C GLY A 481 -23.12 -13.32 1.76
N PRO A 482 -22.76 -13.60 3.03
CA PRO A 482 -23.62 -13.33 4.18
C PRO A 482 -24.22 -11.91 4.27
N PRO A 483 -23.50 -10.81 3.95
CA PRO A 483 -24.03 -9.46 4.08
C PRO A 483 -24.92 -9.03 2.89
N ILE A 484 -24.98 -9.82 1.81
CA ILE A 484 -25.78 -9.51 0.61
C ILE A 484 -27.17 -10.12 0.79
N LYS A 485 -27.98 -9.43 1.60
CA LYS A 485 -29.40 -9.75 1.86
C LYS A 485 -30.22 -8.47 1.90
N ASP A 486 -31.49 -8.59 1.58
CA ASP A 486 -32.45 -7.48 1.52
C ASP A 486 -32.41 -6.65 2.82
N GLU A 487 -32.60 -7.30 3.96
CA GLU A 487 -32.63 -6.65 5.28
C GLU A 487 -31.33 -5.90 5.61
N ILE A 488 -30.18 -6.43 5.20
CA ILE A 488 -28.87 -5.85 5.51
C ILE A 488 -28.58 -4.66 4.60
N ILE A 489 -28.87 -4.76 3.30
CA ILE A 489 -28.67 -3.66 2.35
C ILE A 489 -29.62 -2.51 2.66
N GLU A 490 -30.87 -2.78 3.04
CA GLU A 490 -31.80 -1.76 3.50
C GLU A 490 -31.31 -1.05 4.77
N GLU A 491 -30.72 -1.79 5.71
CA GLU A 491 -30.13 -1.18 6.90
C GLU A 491 -28.90 -0.34 6.55
N ILE A 492 -28.10 -0.74 5.56
CA ILE A 492 -26.99 0.09 5.04
C ILE A 492 -27.52 1.41 4.46
N PHE A 493 -28.62 1.40 3.68
CA PHE A 493 -29.25 2.62 3.20
C PHE A 493 -29.67 3.54 4.36
N ARG A 494 -30.22 2.98 5.46
CA ARG A 494 -30.60 3.76 6.65
C ARG A 494 -29.39 4.37 7.35
N ILE A 495 -28.31 3.61 7.53
CA ILE A 495 -27.05 4.09 8.10
C ILE A 495 -26.52 5.26 7.25
N GLN A 496 -26.49 5.12 5.93
CA GLN A 496 -26.01 6.16 5.03
C GLN A 496 -26.89 7.41 5.08
N GLN A 497 -28.21 7.26 5.01
CA GLN A 497 -29.14 8.39 5.12
C GLN A 497 -28.96 9.15 6.45
N HIS A 498 -28.75 8.44 7.55
CA HIS A 498 -28.45 9.05 8.83
C HIS A 498 -27.12 9.83 8.79
N ILE A 499 -26.05 9.24 8.23
CA ILE A 499 -24.74 9.91 8.08
C ILE A 499 -24.86 11.18 7.23
N PHE A 500 -25.62 11.16 6.13
CA PHE A 500 -25.90 12.35 5.32
C PHE A 500 -26.69 13.43 6.07
N SER A 501 -27.48 13.05 7.08
CA SER A 501 -28.26 13.98 7.90
C SER A 501 -27.49 14.58 9.09
N ILE A 502 -26.27 14.09 9.38
CA ILE A 502 -25.44 14.62 10.45
C ILE A 502 -25.10 16.08 10.13
N SER A 503 -25.53 16.98 11.02
CA SER A 503 -25.27 18.40 10.93
C SER A 503 -24.57 18.89 12.19
N VAL A 504 -23.42 19.55 12.03
CA VAL A 504 -22.63 20.07 13.15
C VAL A 504 -22.65 21.58 13.13
N ARG A 505 -22.95 22.22 14.26
CA ARG A 505 -22.81 23.67 14.42
C ARG A 505 -21.38 23.99 14.83
N TYR A 506 -20.69 24.76 14.02
CA TYR A 506 -19.32 25.18 14.26
C TYR A 506 -19.27 26.72 14.35
N PRO A 507 -18.66 27.27 15.43
CA PRO A 507 -18.44 28.71 15.54
C PRO A 507 -17.33 29.12 14.55
N VAL A 508 -17.64 30.03 13.64
CA VAL A 508 -16.62 30.60 12.74
C VAL A 508 -15.95 31.75 13.49
N ASP A 509 -14.62 31.79 13.54
CA ASP A 509 -13.87 32.86 14.20
C ASP A 509 -14.33 34.27 13.74
N ASP A 510 -14.52 35.16 14.72
CA ASP A 510 -14.86 36.59 14.67
C ASP A 510 -16.32 37.05 14.40
N ASP A 511 -17.27 36.17 14.06
CA ASP A 511 -18.71 36.54 13.97
C ASP A 511 -19.59 35.66 14.90
N GLU A 512 -20.61 36.24 15.54
CA GLU A 512 -21.59 35.51 16.40
C GLU A 512 -22.42 34.44 15.63
N ASP A 513 -22.23 34.33 14.32
CA ASP A 513 -22.98 33.41 13.46
C ASP A 513 -22.34 32.01 13.42
N SER A 514 -22.96 31.06 14.14
CA SER A 514 -22.62 29.64 14.03
C SER A 514 -23.01 29.08 12.64
N LYS A 515 -22.06 28.54 11.89
CA LYS A 515 -22.34 27.86 10.61
C LYS A 515 -22.71 26.39 10.88
N THR A 516 -23.79 25.92 10.25
CA THR A 516 -24.12 24.50 10.25
C THR A 516 -23.42 23.83 9.07
N ILE A 517 -22.64 22.78 9.34
CA ILE A 517 -21.87 22.01 8.36
C ILE A 517 -22.49 20.63 8.20
N GLN A 518 -22.67 20.20 6.96
CA GLN A 518 -23.05 18.84 6.60
C GLN A 518 -21.97 18.17 5.76
N LEU A 519 -22.09 16.85 5.57
CA LEU A 519 -21.18 16.08 4.72
C LEU A 519 -21.05 16.67 3.31
N LYS A 520 -22.17 17.17 2.74
CA LYS A 520 -22.19 17.80 1.42
C LYS A 520 -21.31 19.06 1.31
N ASP A 521 -20.94 19.69 2.42
CA ASP A 521 -20.11 20.90 2.40
C ASP A 521 -18.61 20.59 2.43
N ILE A 522 -18.22 19.39 2.88
CA ILE A 522 -16.82 18.99 3.13
C ILE A 522 -16.34 17.82 2.25
N CYS A 523 -17.27 17.07 1.64
CA CYS A 523 -16.94 15.91 0.81
C CYS A 523 -16.32 16.31 -0.53
N LEU A 524 -15.50 15.41 -1.08
CA LEU A 524 -14.94 15.57 -2.43
C LEU A 524 -16.04 15.41 -3.49
N LYS A 525 -16.08 16.34 -4.46
CA LYS A 525 -17.05 16.35 -5.57
C LYS A 525 -16.31 16.32 -6.93
N PRO A 526 -16.07 15.14 -7.52
CA PRO A 526 -15.18 15.00 -8.68
C PRO A 526 -15.73 15.66 -9.95
N THR A 527 -17.05 15.84 -10.05
CA THR A 527 -17.73 16.36 -11.25
C THR A 527 -18.36 17.74 -11.02
N ALA A 528 -17.99 18.45 -9.95
CA ALA A 528 -18.49 19.80 -9.68
C ALA A 528 -18.04 20.83 -10.77
N PRO A 529 -18.85 21.84 -11.11
CA PRO A 529 -20.19 22.16 -10.59
C PRO A 529 -21.34 21.43 -11.31
N TYR A 530 -21.05 20.51 -12.25
CA TYR A 530 -22.09 19.80 -13.02
C TYR A 530 -22.92 18.87 -12.11
N ASN A 531 -22.23 18.10 -11.27
CA ASN A 531 -22.85 17.27 -10.25
C ASN A 531 -22.19 17.54 -8.90
N ASN A 532 -23.02 17.88 -7.92
CA ASN A 532 -22.59 18.29 -6.58
C ASN A 532 -22.72 17.17 -5.55
N ASN A 533 -22.92 15.92 -6.00
CA ASN A 533 -22.94 14.74 -5.14
C ASN A 533 -21.52 14.36 -4.67
N CYS A 534 -21.44 13.83 -3.46
CA CYS A 534 -20.19 13.43 -2.83
C CYS A 534 -19.65 12.13 -3.44
N ALA A 535 -18.32 12.00 -3.55
CA ALA A 535 -17.67 10.73 -3.83
C ALA A 535 -17.88 9.75 -2.65
N LEU A 536 -18.76 8.77 -2.86
CA LEU A 536 -19.09 7.72 -1.91
C LEU A 536 -18.91 6.38 -2.61
N PHE A 537 -18.15 5.47 -1.99
CA PHE A 537 -17.97 4.10 -2.49
C PHE A 537 -18.72 3.14 -1.58
N SER A 538 -19.79 2.54 -2.11
CA SER A 538 -20.65 1.59 -1.39
C SER A 538 -21.49 0.75 -2.36
N VAL A 539 -22.02 -0.39 -1.89
CA VAL A 539 -22.94 -1.23 -2.67
C VAL A 539 -24.19 -0.47 -3.10
N THR A 540 -24.65 0.47 -2.27
CA THR A 540 -25.84 1.28 -2.54
C THR A 540 -25.69 2.19 -3.76
N GLN A 541 -24.45 2.46 -4.20
CA GLN A 541 -24.17 3.33 -5.33
C GLN A 541 -24.47 2.67 -6.68
N TYR A 542 -24.48 1.34 -6.77
CA TYR A 542 -25.02 0.65 -7.95
C TYR A 542 -26.50 1.00 -8.18
N PHE A 543 -27.21 1.40 -7.12
CA PHE A 543 -28.61 1.86 -7.17
C PHE A 543 -28.73 3.39 -7.04
N GLN A 544 -27.66 4.14 -7.32
CA GLN A 544 -27.57 5.60 -7.19
C GLN A 544 -28.03 6.11 -5.83
N ASN A 545 -27.71 5.36 -4.76
CA ASN A 545 -28.07 5.68 -3.40
C ASN A 545 -29.61 5.85 -3.18
N SER A 546 -30.43 5.20 -3.99
CA SER A 546 -31.89 5.29 -3.95
C SER A 546 -32.53 3.94 -3.59
N VAL A 547 -33.22 3.92 -2.44
CA VAL A 547 -34.02 2.76 -2.00
C VAL A 547 -35.14 2.44 -3.00
N VAL A 548 -35.64 3.46 -3.71
CA VAL A 548 -36.67 3.28 -4.75
C VAL A 548 -36.09 2.49 -5.92
N ASN A 549 -34.87 2.82 -6.36
CA ASN A 549 -34.21 2.08 -7.44
C ASN A 549 -33.90 0.64 -7.00
N PHE A 550 -33.49 0.43 -5.75
CA PHE A 550 -33.24 -0.89 -5.19
C PHE A 550 -34.50 -1.78 -5.15
N ARG A 551 -35.67 -1.22 -4.84
CA ARG A 551 -36.95 -1.95 -4.79
C ARG A 551 -37.71 -2.03 -6.12
N ARG A 552 -37.13 -1.60 -7.25
CA ARG A 552 -37.78 -1.71 -8.57
C ARG A 552 -37.74 -3.17 -9.04
N GLY A 553 -38.82 -3.93 -8.79
CA GLY A 553 -39.00 -5.28 -9.31
C GLY A 553 -39.76 -5.32 -10.64
N VAL A 554 -39.43 -6.28 -11.51
CA VAL A 554 -40.26 -6.66 -12.67
C VAL A 554 -41.28 -7.70 -12.18
N ASN A 555 -42.59 -7.41 -12.26
CA ASN A 555 -43.69 -8.37 -12.07
C ASN A 555 -43.58 -9.34 -10.86
N GLY A 556 -43.27 -8.82 -9.67
CA GLY A 556 -43.49 -9.53 -8.40
C GLY A 556 -42.39 -10.51 -7.97
N SER A 557 -41.23 -10.49 -8.62
CA SER A 557 -40.00 -11.09 -8.09
C SER A 557 -38.89 -10.04 -8.02
N ASP A 558 -38.45 -9.73 -6.80
CA ASP A 558 -37.36 -8.80 -6.54
C ASP A 558 -36.07 -9.39 -7.13
N HIS A 559 -35.42 -8.63 -8.01
CA HIS A 559 -34.32 -9.11 -8.87
C HIS A 559 -33.09 -8.18 -8.83
N TRP A 560 -32.96 -7.39 -7.77
CA TRP A 560 -31.82 -6.51 -7.58
C TRP A 560 -30.50 -7.29 -7.50
N GLU A 561 -30.54 -8.57 -7.11
CA GLU A 561 -29.37 -9.44 -7.10
C GLU A 561 -28.71 -9.59 -8.47
N ILE A 562 -29.51 -9.58 -9.55
CA ILE A 562 -29.01 -9.65 -10.93
C ILE A 562 -28.30 -8.36 -11.28
N HIS A 563 -28.92 -7.23 -10.94
CA HIS A 563 -28.35 -5.92 -11.20
C HIS A 563 -27.03 -5.75 -10.44
N LEU A 564 -27.00 -6.17 -9.17
CA LEU A 564 -25.78 -6.14 -8.36
C LEU A 564 -24.68 -7.02 -8.96
N ASP A 565 -25.01 -8.23 -9.38
CA ASP A 565 -24.07 -9.14 -10.03
C ASP A 565 -23.53 -8.51 -11.32
N HIS A 566 -24.41 -8.04 -12.20
CA HIS A 566 -24.07 -7.35 -13.45
C HIS A 566 -23.14 -6.16 -13.21
N CYS A 567 -23.48 -5.25 -12.30
CA CYS A 567 -22.65 -4.08 -12.01
C CYS A 567 -21.35 -4.43 -11.30
N SER A 568 -21.29 -5.52 -10.52
CA SER A 568 -20.05 -5.97 -9.89
C SER A 568 -19.01 -6.48 -10.91
N PHE A 569 -19.47 -6.97 -12.07
CA PHE A 569 -18.60 -7.39 -13.17
C PHE A 569 -18.39 -6.27 -14.21
N ASN A 570 -19.41 -5.46 -14.45
CA ASN A 570 -19.43 -4.36 -15.43
C ASN A 570 -19.80 -3.02 -14.77
N PRO A 571 -18.94 -2.46 -13.91
CA PRO A 571 -19.24 -1.23 -13.15
C PRO A 571 -19.34 0.04 -14.02
N LEU A 572 -18.99 -0.06 -15.31
CA LEU A 572 -19.07 1.01 -16.29
C LEU A 572 -20.35 0.99 -17.13
N SER A 573 -21.19 -0.04 -16.99
CA SER A 573 -22.42 -0.11 -17.76
C SER A 573 -23.33 1.07 -17.41
N ILE A 574 -23.76 1.78 -18.44
CA ILE A 574 -24.66 2.94 -18.32
C ILE A 574 -26.12 2.48 -18.27
N GLU A 575 -26.43 1.33 -18.86
CA GLU A 575 -27.77 0.74 -18.87
C GLU A 575 -27.68 -0.79 -18.67
N ASP A 576 -28.35 -1.30 -17.65
CA ASP A 576 -28.60 -2.72 -17.48
C ASP A 576 -29.92 -3.11 -18.17
N PRO A 577 -29.89 -3.82 -19.31
CA PRO A 577 -31.08 -4.21 -20.04
C PRO A 577 -31.98 -5.19 -19.27
N LEU A 578 -31.44 -5.89 -18.27
CA LEU A 578 -32.19 -6.83 -17.42
C LEU A 578 -32.89 -6.13 -16.26
N TYR A 579 -32.52 -4.88 -15.95
CA TYR A 579 -33.02 -4.13 -14.79
C TYR A 579 -33.42 -2.69 -15.14
N PHE A 580 -34.49 -2.57 -15.96
CA PHE A 580 -35.10 -1.29 -16.35
C PHE A 580 -34.14 -0.25 -16.99
N ALA A 581 -33.05 -0.70 -17.62
CA ALA A 581 -32.00 0.18 -18.15
C ALA A 581 -31.39 1.11 -17.06
N SER A 582 -31.23 0.58 -15.84
CA SER A 582 -30.59 1.30 -14.74
C SER A 582 -29.07 1.36 -14.93
N SER A 583 -28.44 2.44 -14.48
CA SER A 583 -26.98 2.63 -14.58
C SER A 583 -26.23 1.90 -13.48
N CYS A 584 -25.02 1.44 -13.75
CA CYS A 584 -24.09 0.93 -12.73
C CYS A 584 -23.17 2.03 -12.15
N LEU A 585 -23.16 3.23 -12.76
CA LEU A 585 -22.45 4.39 -12.24
C LEU A 585 -23.10 4.90 -10.95
N GLY A 586 -22.27 5.37 -10.03
CA GLY A 586 -22.71 6.02 -8.80
C GLY A 586 -23.40 7.36 -9.05
N ASP A 587 -24.09 7.86 -8.04
CA ASP A 587 -24.81 9.15 -8.09
C ASP A 587 -23.89 10.36 -8.33
N PHE A 588 -22.60 10.24 -8.03
CA PHE A 588 -21.55 11.23 -8.30
C PHE A 588 -21.03 11.19 -9.76
N GLY A 589 -21.48 10.22 -10.56
CA GLY A 589 -21.18 10.10 -11.98
C GLY A 589 -19.89 9.35 -12.32
N GLY A 590 -19.31 8.61 -11.37
CA GLY A 590 -18.15 7.74 -11.61
C GLY A 590 -18.46 6.26 -11.37
N PRO A 591 -17.60 5.35 -11.85
CA PRO A 591 -17.74 3.92 -11.62
C PRO A 591 -17.42 3.56 -10.16
N VAL A 592 -18.06 2.50 -9.68
CA VAL A 592 -17.83 1.93 -8.35
C VAL A 592 -17.03 0.66 -8.51
N ASP A 593 -15.74 0.68 -8.17
CA ASP A 593 -14.89 -0.51 -8.29
C ASP A 593 -15.31 -1.55 -7.24
N PRO A 594 -15.68 -2.80 -7.64
CA PRO A 594 -16.05 -3.86 -6.72
C PRO A 594 -14.96 -4.17 -5.67
N LYS A 595 -13.68 -3.98 -5.98
CA LYS A 595 -12.56 -4.23 -5.05
C LYS A 595 -12.53 -3.26 -3.86
N LEU A 596 -13.15 -2.08 -4.01
CA LEU A 596 -13.23 -1.06 -2.97
C LEU A 596 -14.47 -1.22 -2.07
N VAL A 597 -15.47 -2.00 -2.54
CA VAL A 597 -16.78 -2.12 -1.91
C VAL A 597 -17.05 -3.51 -1.34
N PHE A 598 -16.47 -4.55 -1.94
CA PHE A 598 -16.60 -5.93 -1.50
C PHE A 598 -15.31 -6.42 -0.84
N GLY A 599 -15.40 -7.13 0.28
CA GLY A 599 -14.26 -7.65 1.01
C GLY A 599 -14.40 -9.14 1.37
N GLY A 600 -13.29 -9.86 1.38
CA GLY A 600 -13.23 -11.25 1.85
C GLY A 600 -13.77 -12.28 0.86
N TYR A 601 -13.61 -12.06 -0.45
CA TYR A 601 -13.95 -13.01 -1.52
C TYR A 601 -12.70 -13.55 -2.21
N GLU A 602 -12.77 -14.69 -2.91
CA GLU A 602 -11.64 -15.23 -3.68
C GLU A 602 -11.71 -14.82 -5.15
N THR A 603 -12.79 -15.21 -5.83
CA THR A 603 -13.00 -15.01 -7.27
C THR A 603 -14.13 -14.01 -7.54
N ASN A 604 -15.32 -14.27 -7.00
CA ASN A 604 -16.53 -13.49 -7.28
C ASN A 604 -16.80 -12.44 -6.20
N SER A 605 -16.96 -11.18 -6.59
CA SER A 605 -17.23 -10.07 -5.68
C SER A 605 -18.53 -10.25 -4.87
N VAL A 606 -19.55 -10.88 -5.47
CA VAL A 606 -20.84 -11.16 -4.82
C VAL A 606 -20.78 -12.25 -3.74
N GLU A 607 -19.67 -13.00 -3.64
CA GLU A 607 -19.45 -13.98 -2.56
C GLU A 607 -18.80 -13.35 -1.31
N ALA A 608 -18.68 -12.02 -1.28
CA ALA A 608 -17.99 -11.29 -0.23
C ALA A 608 -18.55 -11.51 1.18
N ASN A 609 -17.63 -11.69 2.13
CA ASN A 609 -17.94 -11.84 3.55
C ASN A 609 -18.16 -10.50 4.27
N SER A 610 -17.79 -9.39 3.65
CA SER A 610 -17.93 -8.04 4.18
C SER A 610 -18.24 -7.02 3.10
N LEU A 611 -18.93 -5.95 3.47
CA LEU A 611 -19.19 -4.78 2.61
C LEU A 611 -18.45 -3.58 3.17
N ILE A 612 -17.82 -2.81 2.30
CA ILE A 612 -16.99 -1.65 2.64
C ILE A 612 -17.70 -0.40 2.15
N ILE A 613 -17.81 0.58 3.03
CA ILE A 613 -18.37 1.90 2.76
C ILE A 613 -17.25 2.90 3.00
N THR A 614 -16.89 3.67 1.98
CA THR A 614 -15.84 4.69 2.08
C THR A 614 -16.39 6.05 1.69
N TYR A 615 -16.29 7.00 2.60
CA TYR A 615 -16.53 8.42 2.35
C TYR A 615 -15.18 9.12 2.11
N ILE A 616 -15.17 10.05 1.15
CA ILE A 616 -13.98 10.85 0.85
C ILE A 616 -14.28 12.32 1.22
N VAL A 617 -13.48 12.84 2.14
CA VAL A 617 -13.55 14.22 2.62
C VAL A 617 -12.33 15.00 2.14
N GLU A 618 -12.53 16.25 1.72
CA GLU A 618 -11.44 17.10 1.25
C GLU A 618 -10.45 17.39 2.38
N ASN A 619 -9.17 17.44 2.03
CA ASN A 619 -8.11 17.81 2.96
C ASN A 619 -7.45 19.11 2.49
N TYR A 620 -7.04 19.95 3.44
CA TYR A 620 -6.40 21.23 3.14
C TYR A 620 -5.03 21.36 3.83
N LEU A 621 -4.10 22.04 3.15
CA LEU A 621 -2.75 22.32 3.67
C LEU A 621 -2.79 23.12 4.98
N LYS A 622 -3.70 24.10 5.05
CA LYS A 622 -3.88 24.92 6.24
C LYS A 622 -4.82 24.20 7.21
N GLY A 623 -4.27 23.69 8.31
CA GLY A 623 -5.00 22.91 9.30
C GLY A 623 -6.30 23.55 9.82
N SER A 624 -6.37 24.90 9.90
CA SER A 624 -7.58 25.60 10.34
C SER A 624 -8.79 25.36 9.41
N ARG A 625 -8.57 25.06 8.13
CA ARG A 625 -9.67 24.72 7.19
C ARG A 625 -10.18 23.29 7.38
N ASN A 626 -9.45 22.43 8.06
CA ASN A 626 -9.84 21.05 8.34
C ASN A 626 -10.70 20.93 9.62
N GLU A 627 -10.82 21.99 10.43
CA GLU A 627 -11.60 21.96 11.67
C GLU A 627 -13.09 21.60 11.46
N PRO A 628 -13.79 22.13 10.43
CA PRO A 628 -15.11 21.65 10.01
C PRO A 628 -15.20 20.13 9.81
N ALA A 629 -14.22 19.54 9.09
CA ALA A 629 -14.17 18.11 8.82
C ALA A 629 -13.92 17.31 10.11
N LEU A 630 -12.99 17.77 10.96
CA LEU A 630 -12.71 17.14 12.25
C LEU A 630 -13.94 17.13 13.16
N ALA A 631 -14.71 18.23 13.19
CA ALA A 631 -15.93 18.32 13.98
C ALA A 631 -17.02 17.37 13.48
N TRP A 632 -17.18 17.23 12.16
CA TRP A 632 -18.11 16.27 11.55
C TRP A 632 -17.68 14.81 11.79
N GLU A 633 -16.39 14.50 11.63
CA GLU A 633 -15.83 13.17 11.91
C GLU A 633 -16.07 12.74 13.38
N GLN A 634 -16.05 13.69 14.32
CA GLN A 634 -16.30 13.39 15.73
C GLN A 634 -17.73 12.91 15.98
N GLU A 635 -18.72 13.57 15.38
CA GLU A 635 -20.12 13.17 15.47
C GLU A 635 -20.38 11.85 14.72
N LEU A 636 -19.72 11.63 13.57
CA LEU A 636 -19.74 10.35 12.88
C LEU A 636 -19.25 9.21 13.79
N LEU A 637 -18.11 9.39 14.47
CA LEU A 637 -17.56 8.39 15.38
C LEU A 637 -18.47 8.17 16.60
N ALA A 638 -19.11 9.22 17.12
CA ALA A 638 -20.06 9.10 18.22
C ALA A 638 -21.29 8.25 17.83
N TYR A 639 -21.81 8.46 16.62
CA TYR A 639 -22.89 7.65 16.06
C TYR A 639 -22.47 6.18 15.88
N LEU A 640 -21.33 5.93 15.23
CA LEU A 640 -20.87 4.56 14.93
C LEU A 640 -20.52 3.75 16.19
N LYS A 641 -19.98 4.38 17.24
CA LYS A 641 -19.72 3.73 18.54
C LYS A 641 -21.00 3.31 19.26
N ASN A 642 -22.09 4.05 19.06
CA ASN A 642 -23.37 3.80 19.72
C ASN A 642 -24.30 2.88 18.92
N TYR A 643 -23.98 2.63 17.65
CA TYR A 643 -24.78 1.76 16.78
C TYR A 643 -24.72 0.29 17.26
N LYS A 644 -25.90 -0.31 17.45
CA LYS A 644 -26.05 -1.71 17.87
C LYS A 644 -27.11 -2.39 17.01
N HIS A 645 -26.75 -3.53 16.42
CA HIS A 645 -27.64 -4.36 15.63
C HIS A 645 -27.37 -5.85 15.94
N PRO A 646 -28.39 -6.74 15.95
CA PRO A 646 -28.21 -8.15 16.30
C PRO A 646 -27.32 -8.92 15.31
N GLU A 647 -27.41 -8.61 14.02
CA GLU A 647 -26.74 -9.36 12.94
C GLU A 647 -25.55 -8.61 12.32
N ILE A 648 -25.44 -7.30 12.54
CA ILE A 648 -24.44 -6.44 11.89
C ILE A 648 -23.38 -6.05 12.92
N VAL A 649 -22.12 -6.32 12.60
CA VAL A 649 -20.95 -5.84 13.33
C VAL A 649 -20.22 -4.84 12.45
N LEU A 650 -20.08 -3.62 12.96
CA LEU A 650 -19.37 -2.54 12.29
C LEU A 650 -17.94 -2.44 12.82
N SER A 651 -16.99 -2.36 11.90
CA SER A 651 -15.63 -1.90 12.17
C SER A 651 -15.39 -0.64 11.38
N PHE A 652 -14.83 0.40 11.99
CA PHE A 652 -14.76 1.70 11.35
C PHE A 652 -13.50 2.48 11.75
N SER A 653 -13.11 3.40 10.89
CA SER A 653 -12.05 4.37 11.14
C SER A 653 -12.41 5.68 10.44
N ALA A 654 -12.14 6.79 11.12
CA ALA A 654 -12.03 8.11 10.49
C ALA A 654 -10.57 8.54 10.49
N GLU A 655 -10.20 9.52 9.67
CA GLU A 655 -8.81 10.00 9.58
C GLU A 655 -8.29 10.50 10.94
N ARG A 656 -9.12 11.17 11.75
CA ARG A 656 -8.74 11.59 13.12
C ARG A 656 -8.64 10.45 14.15
N SER A 657 -9.20 9.26 13.88
CA SER A 657 -9.35 8.20 14.87
C SER A 657 -8.04 7.75 15.51
N ILE A 658 -6.97 7.65 14.71
CA ILE A 658 -5.64 7.22 15.19
C ILE A 658 -5.09 8.24 16.18
N GLN A 659 -5.19 9.53 15.84
CA GLN A 659 -4.73 10.62 16.69
C GLN A 659 -5.49 10.66 18.02
N ASP A 660 -6.83 10.59 17.96
CA ASP A 660 -7.68 10.62 19.16
C ASP A 660 -7.40 9.44 20.11
N GLU A 661 -7.15 8.24 19.56
CA GLU A 661 -6.86 7.05 20.37
C GLU A 661 -5.47 7.08 21.01
N ILE A 662 -4.47 7.64 20.32
CA ILE A 662 -3.13 7.89 20.89
C ILE A 662 -3.22 8.94 22.00
N ASP A 663 -3.98 10.02 21.79
CA ASP A 663 -4.16 11.09 22.78
C ASP A 663 -5.03 10.66 23.98
N ARG A 664 -5.83 9.59 23.85
CA ARG A 664 -6.63 8.98 24.93
C ARG A 664 -5.76 8.19 25.91
N GLN A 665 -4.75 7.48 25.43
CA GLN A 665 -3.89 6.61 26.24
C GLN A 665 -3.29 7.29 27.49
N PRO A 666 -2.58 8.43 27.39
CA PRO A 666 -1.94 9.06 28.54
C PRO A 666 -2.97 9.51 29.60
N LYS A 667 -4.18 9.91 29.18
CA LYS A 667 -5.26 10.31 30.11
C LYS A 667 -5.77 9.13 30.95
N GLN A 668 -5.70 7.91 30.43
CA GLN A 668 -6.05 6.71 31.16
C GLN A 668 -4.93 6.27 32.11
N GLU A 669 -3.67 6.41 31.68
CA GLU A 669 -2.51 5.94 32.42
C GLU A 669 -2.03 6.91 33.52
N ILE A 670 -2.41 8.19 33.47
CA ILE A 670 -1.99 9.21 34.44
C ILE A 670 -2.24 8.81 35.91
N LYS A 671 -3.32 8.08 36.19
CA LYS A 671 -3.62 7.57 37.54
C LYS A 671 -2.61 6.55 38.01
N ALA A 672 -2.23 5.61 37.15
CA ALA A 672 -1.23 4.59 37.47
C ALA A 672 0.16 5.20 37.64
N VAL A 673 0.52 6.17 36.79
CA VAL A 673 1.76 6.94 36.91
C VAL A 673 1.84 7.68 38.25
N PHE A 674 0.76 8.36 38.66
CA PHE A 674 0.72 9.03 39.96
C PHE A 674 0.90 8.06 41.14
N ILE A 675 0.24 6.90 41.09
CA ILE A 675 0.40 5.85 42.12
C ILE A 675 1.85 5.35 42.16
N SER A 676 2.48 5.13 41.00
CA SER A 676 3.89 4.73 40.91
C SER A 676 4.82 5.75 41.56
N TYR A 677 4.63 7.05 41.29
CA TYR A 677 5.41 8.11 41.93
C TYR A 677 5.16 8.20 43.44
N ALA A 678 3.91 8.02 43.89
CA ALA A 678 3.60 8.02 45.32
C ALA A 678 4.28 6.86 46.05
N VAL A 679 4.26 5.65 45.47
CA VAL A 679 4.95 4.47 46.03
C VAL A 679 6.47 4.69 46.04
N MET A 680 7.04 5.21 44.95
CA MET A 680 8.47 5.53 44.89
C MET A 680 8.87 6.60 45.91
N PHE A 681 8.02 7.61 46.12
CA PHE A 681 8.23 8.64 47.14
C PHE A 681 8.27 8.04 48.55
N VAL A 682 7.28 7.20 48.89
CA VAL A 682 7.22 6.51 50.19
C VAL A 682 8.44 5.61 50.36
N TYR A 683 8.84 4.88 49.30
CA TYR A 683 10.02 4.03 49.31
C TYR A 683 11.29 4.83 49.64
N VAL A 684 11.54 5.94 48.94
CA VAL A 684 12.72 6.79 49.17
C VAL A 684 12.73 7.35 50.59
N CYS A 685 11.60 7.84 51.09
CA CYS A 685 11.51 8.40 52.45
C CYS A 685 11.80 7.37 53.55
N ILE A 686 11.34 6.12 53.39
CA ILE A 686 11.53 5.06 54.39
C ILE A 686 12.96 4.49 54.33
N THR A 687 13.48 4.27 53.12
CA THR A 687 14.76 3.55 52.94
C THR A 687 16.00 4.43 53.15
N LEU A 688 15.87 5.75 53.05
CA LEU A 688 16.96 6.68 53.41
C LEU A 688 17.27 6.67 54.91
N GLY A 689 16.30 6.30 55.76
CA GLY A 689 16.48 6.14 57.20
C GLY A 689 17.09 4.78 57.57
N LYS A 690 17.90 4.73 58.63
CA LYS A 690 18.39 3.45 59.17
C LYS A 690 17.33 2.81 60.07
N LEU A 691 16.93 1.58 59.75
CA LEU A 691 16.08 0.77 60.62
C LEU A 691 16.91 0.27 61.82
N THR A 692 16.90 1.02 62.93
CA THR A 692 17.55 0.62 64.20
C THR A 692 16.52 0.16 65.23
N THR A 693 16.85 -0.90 65.99
CA THR A 693 15.87 -1.72 66.73
C THR A 693 15.79 -1.47 68.24
N LYS A 694 16.56 -0.53 68.81
CA LYS A 694 16.67 -0.40 70.28
C LYS A 694 15.72 0.63 70.94
N SER A 695 15.26 1.68 70.25
CA SER A 695 14.35 2.69 70.82
C SER A 695 13.53 3.41 69.73
N PHE A 696 12.22 3.65 69.97
CA PHE A 696 11.32 4.31 69.03
C PHE A 696 11.67 5.80 68.79
N CYS A 697 12.16 6.51 69.83
CA CYS A 697 12.64 7.88 69.69
C CYS A 697 13.93 7.95 68.86
N GLY A 698 14.91 7.09 69.15
CA GLY A 698 16.15 6.99 68.37
C GLY A 698 15.91 6.59 66.91
N PHE A 699 14.90 5.75 66.66
CA PHE A 699 14.44 5.42 65.31
C PHE A 699 13.94 6.67 64.57
N MET A 700 13.03 7.44 65.17
CA MET A 700 12.46 8.65 64.54
C MET A 700 13.48 9.79 64.36
N ILE A 701 14.55 9.85 65.16
CA ILE A 701 15.66 10.81 64.96
C ILE A 701 16.47 10.44 63.71
N LYS A 702 16.76 9.14 63.52
CA LYS A 702 17.57 8.62 62.40
C LYS A 702 16.79 8.41 61.10
N GLN A 703 15.47 8.59 61.12
CA GLN A 703 14.68 8.69 59.89
C GLN A 703 15.00 9.99 59.15
N LYS A 704 14.95 9.92 57.81
CA LYS A 704 15.33 11.00 56.88
C LYS A 704 14.20 11.28 55.88
N VAL A 705 12.98 11.39 56.39
CA VAL A 705 11.75 11.65 55.62
C VAL A 705 11.77 13.05 55.01
N LEU A 706 12.14 14.09 55.76
CA LEU A 706 12.22 15.45 55.21
C LEU A 706 13.29 15.56 54.13
N LEU A 707 14.44 14.93 54.33
CA LEU A 707 15.51 14.87 53.35
C LEU A 707 15.04 14.14 52.07
N GLY A 708 14.32 13.02 52.20
CA GLY A 708 13.69 12.31 51.09
C GLY A 708 12.68 13.17 50.34
N PHE A 709 11.84 13.93 51.06
CA PHE A 709 10.89 14.85 50.45
C PHE A 709 11.57 15.93 49.60
N PHE A 710 12.57 16.61 50.16
CA PHE A 710 13.32 17.62 49.42
C PHE A 710 14.17 17.03 48.29
N GLY A 711 14.61 15.77 48.41
CA GLY A 711 15.27 15.02 47.34
C GLY A 711 14.36 14.79 46.13
N VAL A 712 13.13 14.32 46.36
CA VAL A 712 12.14 14.14 45.28
C VAL A 712 11.66 15.48 44.73
N LEU A 713 11.45 16.48 45.58
CA LEU A 713 11.10 17.84 45.17
C LEU A 713 12.17 18.43 44.24
N MET A 714 13.45 18.25 44.56
CA MET A 714 14.58 18.70 43.73
C MET A 714 14.53 18.09 42.32
N VAL A 715 14.22 16.79 42.20
CA VAL A 715 14.07 16.12 40.91
C VAL A 715 12.95 16.77 40.08
N PHE A 716 11.78 17.04 40.68
CA PHE A 716 10.68 17.72 39.98
C PHE A 716 11.04 19.15 39.56
N LEU A 717 11.76 19.90 40.40
CA LEU A 717 12.26 21.22 40.03
C LEU A 717 13.25 21.14 38.86
N SER A 718 14.12 20.12 38.82
CA SER A 718 15.07 19.92 37.72
C SER A 718 14.38 19.66 36.38
N VAL A 719 13.40 18.74 36.38
CA VAL A 719 12.62 18.41 35.17
C VAL A 719 11.84 19.64 34.69
N SER A 720 11.17 20.34 35.61
CA SER A 720 10.41 21.55 35.28
C SER A 720 11.32 22.67 34.77
N SER A 721 12.51 22.83 35.36
CA SER A 721 13.51 23.81 34.92
C SER A 721 14.00 23.49 33.50
N THR A 722 14.18 22.21 33.19
CA THR A 722 14.59 21.76 31.86
C THR A 722 13.52 22.07 30.82
N ILE A 723 12.26 21.72 31.10
CA ILE A 723 11.12 22.06 30.23
C ILE A 723 11.04 23.57 30.03
N GLY A 724 11.21 24.36 31.09
CA GLY A 724 11.22 25.82 31.02
C GLY A 724 12.34 26.39 30.15
N VAL A 725 13.57 25.86 30.22
CA VAL A 725 14.68 26.24 29.33
C VAL A 725 14.32 26.01 27.87
N PHE A 726 13.73 24.87 27.52
CA PHE A 726 13.34 24.59 26.14
C PHE A 726 12.12 25.41 25.68
N CYS A 727 11.22 25.76 26.59
CA CYS A 727 10.13 26.70 26.29
C CYS A 727 10.67 28.11 26.00
N TYR A 728 11.70 28.58 26.72
CA TYR A 728 12.40 29.84 26.38
C TYR A 728 13.02 29.79 24.98
N LEU A 729 13.55 28.63 24.58
CA LEU A 729 14.11 28.40 23.24
C LEU A 729 13.04 28.14 22.17
N LYS A 730 11.75 28.22 22.51
CA LYS A 730 10.59 27.95 21.63
C LYS A 730 10.61 26.55 21.02
N TYR A 731 11.16 25.57 21.73
CA TYR A 731 11.14 24.18 21.31
C TYR A 731 9.78 23.56 21.64
N GLU A 732 9.21 22.76 20.73
CA GLU A 732 7.95 22.06 20.96
C GLU A 732 8.18 20.80 21.80
N LEU A 733 7.31 20.56 22.78
CA LEU A 733 7.34 19.39 23.66
C LEU A 733 6.60 18.23 23.01
N ASN A 734 6.89 17.00 23.43
CA ASN A 734 6.12 15.81 23.06
C ASN A 734 5.70 15.02 24.31
N LEU A 735 4.71 14.15 24.16
CA LEU A 735 4.14 13.41 25.29
C LEU A 735 5.15 12.45 25.93
N ILE A 736 5.99 11.80 25.11
CA ILE A 736 7.01 10.84 25.56
C ILE A 736 8.00 11.51 26.53
N VAL A 737 8.42 12.76 26.28
CA VAL A 737 9.29 13.51 27.20
C VAL A 737 8.58 13.77 28.52
N LEU A 738 7.31 14.18 28.52
CA LEU A 738 6.57 14.47 29.74
C LEU A 738 6.36 13.25 30.64
N GLU A 739 6.28 12.06 30.04
CA GLU A 739 6.03 10.81 30.75
C GLU A 739 7.32 10.11 31.23
N VAL A 740 8.30 9.92 30.33
CA VAL A 740 9.49 9.09 30.60
C VAL A 740 10.59 9.87 31.31
N LEU A 741 10.75 11.17 30.99
CA LEU A 741 11.85 11.97 31.54
C LEU A 741 11.83 12.06 33.07
N PRO A 742 10.70 12.34 33.75
CA PRO A 742 10.73 12.47 35.20
C PRO A 742 11.09 11.15 35.91
N PHE A 743 10.72 10.00 35.34
CA PHE A 743 11.10 8.70 35.89
C PHE A 743 12.61 8.45 35.77
N LEU A 744 13.19 8.74 34.60
CA LEU A 744 14.63 8.60 34.37
C LEU A 744 15.44 9.48 35.34
N ILE A 745 15.06 10.74 35.50
CA ILE A 745 15.79 11.68 36.37
C ILE A 745 15.59 11.34 37.85
N LEU A 746 14.41 10.83 38.24
CA LEU A 746 14.19 10.33 39.60
C LEU A 746 15.14 9.18 39.92
N ALA A 747 15.30 8.21 39.02
CA ALA A 747 16.20 7.08 39.24
C ALA A 747 17.66 7.52 39.43
N VAL A 748 18.16 8.42 38.56
CA VAL A 748 19.53 8.96 38.65
C VAL A 748 19.72 9.83 39.89
N GLY A 749 18.77 10.73 40.18
CA GLY A 749 18.86 11.66 41.30
C GLY A 749 18.85 10.95 42.66
N VAL A 750 17.97 9.96 42.81
CA VAL A 750 17.82 9.18 44.04
C VAL A 750 19.07 8.34 44.34
N ASP A 751 19.68 7.69 43.34
CA ASP A 751 20.91 6.90 43.53
C ASP A 751 22.04 7.74 44.15
N ASN A 752 22.27 8.93 43.60
CA ASN A 752 23.25 9.87 44.12
C ASN A 752 22.92 10.35 45.55
N ILE A 753 21.63 10.50 45.89
CA ILE A 753 21.20 10.87 47.25
C ILE A 753 21.53 9.75 48.24
N PHE A 754 21.21 8.50 47.90
CA PHE A 754 21.54 7.33 48.72
C PHE A 754 23.04 7.22 48.97
N LEU A 755 23.84 7.43 47.92
CA LEU A 755 25.29 7.35 48.01
C LEU A 755 25.88 8.40 48.99
N LEU A 756 25.33 9.63 49.00
CA LEU A 756 25.74 10.68 49.94
C LEU A 756 25.37 10.34 51.39
N VAL A 757 24.12 9.89 51.62
CA VAL A 757 23.60 9.59 52.97
C VAL A 757 24.32 8.38 53.60
N ASP A 758 24.56 7.33 52.81
CA ASP A 758 25.31 6.15 53.26
C ASP A 758 26.74 6.52 53.68
N GLN A 759 27.43 7.32 52.87
CA GLN A 759 28.82 7.70 53.13
C GLN A 759 28.94 8.68 54.29
N TYR A 760 27.96 9.56 54.48
CA TYR A 760 27.86 10.35 55.70
C TYR A 760 27.73 9.49 56.95
N SER A 761 26.91 8.45 56.90
CA SER A 761 26.79 7.52 58.03
C SER A 761 28.13 6.87 58.35
N LYS A 762 28.94 6.52 57.34
CA LYS A 762 30.27 5.91 57.51
C LYS A 762 31.31 6.90 58.04
N VAL A 763 31.34 8.12 57.51
CA VAL A 763 32.32 9.15 57.91
C VAL A 763 32.02 9.68 59.30
N THR A 764 30.74 9.79 59.69
CA THR A 764 30.34 10.30 61.02
C THR A 764 30.86 9.41 62.15
N ILE A 765 30.95 8.09 61.94
CA ILE A 765 31.53 7.14 62.92
C ILE A 765 33.02 7.40 63.15
N LEU A 766 33.74 7.77 62.08
CA LEU A 766 35.19 7.98 62.11
C LEU A 766 35.56 9.39 62.61
N ALA A 767 34.62 10.33 62.53
CA ALA A 767 34.81 11.71 62.93
C ALA A 767 34.55 11.87 64.44
N SER A 768 35.44 12.58 65.14
CA SER A 768 35.20 12.96 66.55
C SER A 768 33.95 13.84 66.65
N THR A 769 33.19 13.68 67.76
CA THR A 769 31.99 14.47 68.08
C THR A 769 32.22 15.99 68.05
N ASN A 770 33.47 16.45 68.24
CA ASN A 770 33.85 17.87 68.20
C ASN A 770 34.12 18.42 66.79
N THR A 771 34.08 17.60 65.73
CA THR A 771 34.28 18.08 64.35
C THR A 771 33.07 18.88 63.87
N PRO A 772 33.21 20.06 63.24
CA PRO A 772 32.08 20.84 62.76
C PRO A 772 31.38 20.15 61.58
N VAL A 773 30.04 20.18 61.53
CA VAL A 773 29.23 19.55 60.46
C VAL A 773 29.68 19.94 59.05
N PRO A 774 29.99 21.23 58.75
CA PRO A 774 30.47 21.61 57.42
C PRO A 774 31.75 20.88 56.97
N ALA A 775 32.67 20.60 57.90
CA ALA A 775 33.90 19.86 57.59
C ALA A 775 33.59 18.39 57.29
N VAL A 776 32.65 17.79 58.04
CA VAL A 776 32.21 16.41 57.80
C VAL A 776 31.51 16.26 56.45
N VAL A 777 30.59 17.17 56.12
CA VAL A 777 29.93 17.19 54.79
C VAL A 777 30.95 17.40 53.67
N GLY A 778 31.94 18.28 53.88
CA GLY A 778 33.06 18.46 52.95
C GLY A 778 33.85 17.17 52.72
N HIS A 779 34.18 16.42 53.78
CA HIS A 779 34.89 15.14 53.67
C HIS A 779 34.05 14.06 52.98
N VAL A 780 32.74 14.01 53.24
CA VAL A 780 31.81 13.10 52.54
C VAL A 780 31.81 13.41 51.04
N LEU A 781 31.68 14.68 50.67
CA LEU A 781 31.65 15.09 49.27
C LEU A 781 33.01 14.84 48.57
N ALA A 782 34.12 14.99 49.28
CA ALA A 782 35.43 14.66 48.76
C ALA A 782 35.53 13.16 48.39
N LYS A 783 35.00 12.28 49.24
CA LYS A 783 35.11 10.83 49.05
C LYS A 783 34.15 10.28 47.97
N VAL A 784 33.00 10.92 47.78
CA VAL A 784 31.92 10.40 46.93
C VAL A 784 31.69 11.22 45.67
N GLY A 785 31.86 12.54 45.76
CA GLY A 785 31.46 13.48 44.72
C GLY A 785 32.22 13.30 43.41
N HIS A 786 33.46 12.77 43.43
CA HIS A 786 34.17 12.46 42.18
C HIS A 786 33.50 11.32 41.40
N GLY A 787 32.95 10.31 42.10
CA GLY A 787 32.25 9.19 41.47
C GLY A 787 30.91 9.65 40.89
N MET A 788 30.18 10.49 41.63
CA MET A 788 28.95 11.14 41.16
C MET A 788 29.20 11.98 39.91
N LEU A 789 30.26 12.81 39.90
CA LEU A 789 30.62 13.64 38.75
C LEU A 789 30.93 12.80 37.50
N VAL A 790 31.72 11.73 37.65
CA VAL A 790 32.06 10.83 36.53
C VAL A 790 30.79 10.14 35.99
N SER A 791 29.90 9.68 36.87
CA SER A 791 28.64 9.05 36.49
C SER A 791 27.77 10.01 35.67
N VAL A 792 27.57 11.24 36.16
CA VAL A 792 26.77 12.27 35.49
C VAL A 792 27.37 12.67 34.15
N VAL A 793 28.69 12.86 34.07
CA VAL A 793 29.37 13.16 32.81
C VAL A 793 29.22 12.02 31.80
N ALA A 794 29.37 10.77 32.24
CA ALA A 794 29.17 9.61 31.39
C ALA A 794 27.73 9.54 30.86
N GLN A 795 26.74 9.69 31.75
CA GLN A 795 25.32 9.69 31.36
C GLN A 795 24.98 10.83 30.41
N ALA A 796 25.42 12.06 30.69
CA ALA A 796 25.19 13.22 29.83
C ALA A 796 25.83 13.04 28.45
N CYS A 797 27.06 12.48 28.38
CA CYS A 797 27.70 12.15 27.11
C CYS A 797 26.94 11.06 26.34
N THR A 798 26.48 10.00 27.02
CA THR A 798 25.70 8.93 26.39
C THR A 798 24.40 9.44 25.79
N PHE A 799 23.63 10.25 26.53
CA PHE A 799 22.41 10.86 25.98
C PHE A 799 22.73 11.88 24.88
N SER A 800 23.82 12.64 25.00
CA SER A 800 24.26 13.57 23.94
C SER A 800 24.58 12.85 22.62
N ILE A 801 25.18 11.65 22.67
CA ILE A 801 25.40 10.82 21.47
C ILE A 801 24.05 10.39 20.86
N GLY A 802 23.03 10.11 21.68
CA GLY A 802 21.68 9.81 21.22
C GLY A 802 21.04 10.93 20.38
N ALA A 803 21.45 12.18 20.59
CA ALA A 803 20.96 13.35 19.83
C ALA A 803 21.43 13.39 18.36
N ILE A 804 22.35 12.50 17.97
CA ILE A 804 22.81 12.34 16.57
C ILE A 804 21.73 11.66 15.71
N SER A 805 20.75 10.99 16.31
CA SER A 805 19.65 10.34 15.58
C SER A 805 18.89 11.34 14.70
N ASN A 806 18.54 10.91 13.48
CA ASN A 806 17.72 11.70 12.57
C ASN A 806 16.23 11.67 12.95
N ILE A 807 15.80 10.75 13.81
CA ILE A 807 14.41 10.64 14.27
C ILE A 807 14.11 11.77 15.28
N PRO A 808 13.17 12.69 14.99
CA PRO A 808 12.94 13.88 15.82
C PRO A 808 12.59 13.58 17.28
N VAL A 809 11.73 12.59 17.55
CA VAL A 809 11.35 12.18 18.91
C VAL A 809 12.57 11.77 19.74
N VAL A 810 13.40 10.88 19.19
CA VAL A 810 14.58 10.34 19.88
C VAL A 810 15.60 11.44 20.12
N LYS A 811 15.84 12.27 19.10
CA LYS A 811 16.74 13.41 19.20
C LYS A 811 16.30 14.41 20.26
N SER A 812 15.01 14.76 20.27
CA SER A 812 14.44 15.67 21.27
C SER A 812 14.59 15.06 22.67
N PHE A 813 14.14 13.83 22.88
CA PHE A 813 14.26 13.15 24.17
C PHE A 813 15.70 13.12 24.69
N ALA A 814 16.67 12.81 23.83
CA ALA A 814 18.09 12.78 24.17
C ALA A 814 18.63 14.15 24.62
N ILE A 815 18.25 15.23 23.92
CA ILE A 815 18.65 16.60 24.29
C ILE A 815 18.02 17.00 25.64
N PHE A 816 16.73 16.73 25.83
CA PHE A 816 16.03 17.02 27.10
C PHE A 816 16.62 16.22 28.27
N ALA A 817 16.93 14.92 28.07
CA ALA A 817 17.53 14.07 29.08
C ALA A 817 18.93 14.56 29.49
N THR A 818 19.79 14.92 28.53
CA THR A 818 21.11 15.48 28.80
C THR A 818 21.02 16.74 29.66
N THR A 819 20.17 17.71 29.27
CA THR A 819 20.00 18.95 30.02
C THR A 819 19.42 18.69 31.42
N ALA A 820 18.44 17.80 31.56
CA ALA A 820 17.85 17.46 32.84
C ALA A 820 18.83 16.79 33.80
N ILE A 821 19.70 15.91 33.31
CA ILE A 821 20.74 15.27 34.12
C ILE A 821 21.75 16.31 34.63
N VAL A 822 22.16 17.26 33.77
CA VAL A 822 23.09 18.33 34.16
C VAL A 822 22.45 19.27 35.18
N ILE A 823 21.21 19.74 34.95
CA ILE A 823 20.50 20.60 35.90
C ILE A 823 20.25 19.85 37.22
N ASN A 824 19.89 18.57 37.16
CA ASN A 824 19.67 17.74 38.35
C ASN A 824 20.95 17.66 39.18
N PHE A 825 22.10 17.45 38.55
CA PHE A 825 23.38 17.43 39.25
C PHE A 825 23.75 18.80 39.85
N ILE A 826 23.50 19.90 39.14
CA ILE A 826 23.73 21.26 39.67
C ILE A 826 22.87 21.50 40.92
N LEU A 827 21.58 21.18 40.88
CA LEU A 827 20.68 21.31 42.03
C LEU A 827 21.04 20.34 43.16
N GLN A 828 21.53 19.14 42.82
CA GLN A 828 21.99 18.17 43.80
C GLN A 828 23.25 18.66 44.56
N MET A 829 24.19 19.28 43.86
CA MET A 829 25.43 19.81 44.43
C MET A 829 25.25 21.16 45.14
N THR A 830 24.06 21.77 45.05
CA THR A 830 23.73 23.07 45.66
C THR A 830 22.54 22.94 46.63
N PHE A 831 21.32 22.96 46.12
CA PHE A 831 20.06 22.92 46.87
C PHE A 831 20.00 21.70 47.81
N PHE A 832 20.20 20.49 47.27
CA PHE A 832 20.09 19.27 48.07
C PHE A 832 21.23 19.16 49.09
N LEU A 833 22.47 19.47 48.70
CA LEU A 833 23.62 19.41 49.60
C LEU A 833 23.50 20.38 50.79
N ALA A 834 22.89 21.55 50.60
CA ALA A 834 22.62 22.50 51.68
C ALA A 834 21.55 21.98 52.66
N ILE A 835 20.47 21.39 52.15
CA ILE A 835 19.43 20.75 52.98
C ILE A 835 20.00 19.52 53.71
N PHE A 836 20.88 18.78 53.05
CA PHE A 836 21.59 17.66 53.64
C PHE A 836 22.47 18.09 54.82
N ALA A 837 23.17 19.22 54.70
CA ALA A 837 23.93 19.80 55.81
C ALA A 837 23.02 20.20 56.99
N LEU A 838 21.84 20.76 56.71
CA LEU A 838 20.83 21.08 57.72
C LEU A 838 20.30 19.83 58.45
N ASP A 839 20.02 18.76 57.70
CA ASP A 839 19.61 17.47 58.29
C ASP A 839 20.73 16.87 59.16
N ALA A 840 21.98 16.96 58.73
CA ALA A 840 23.14 16.54 59.53
C ALA A 840 23.28 17.35 60.84
N MET A 841 22.99 18.66 60.80
CA MET A 841 22.96 19.51 62.00
C MET A 841 21.79 19.13 62.93
N ARG A 842 20.62 18.82 62.36
CA ARG A 842 19.45 18.33 63.11
C ARG A 842 19.75 17.01 63.83
N GLU A 843 20.32 16.05 63.12
CA GLU A 843 20.62 14.71 63.65
C GLU A 843 21.60 14.78 64.83
N ARG A 844 22.64 15.61 64.75
CA ARG A 844 23.58 15.82 65.86
C ARG A 844 22.99 16.58 67.05
N ALA A 845 21.96 17.38 66.83
CA ALA A 845 21.24 18.08 67.89
C ALA A 845 20.19 17.20 68.59
N GLY A 846 20.05 15.92 68.21
CA GLY A 846 19.12 14.97 68.85
C GLY A 846 17.64 15.31 68.61
N ARG A 847 17.31 16.00 67.50
CA ARG A 847 15.93 16.42 67.17
C ARG A 847 15.22 15.41 66.28
N LEU A 848 13.93 15.18 66.51
CA LEU A 848 13.10 14.35 65.61
C LEU A 848 13.00 14.98 64.20
N ASP A 849 12.84 14.15 63.16
CA ASP A 849 12.83 14.60 61.76
C ASP A 849 11.58 15.43 61.42
N ILE A 850 10.38 14.88 61.61
CA ILE A 850 9.10 15.56 61.30
C ILE A 850 8.72 16.61 62.37
N LEU A 851 8.96 16.30 63.65
CA LEU A 851 8.62 17.15 64.80
C LEU A 851 9.88 17.83 65.36
N LEU A 852 10.38 18.83 64.65
CA LEU A 852 11.65 19.52 64.92
C LEU A 852 11.80 20.14 66.32
N CYS A 853 10.69 20.30 67.07
CA CYS A 853 10.66 20.92 68.39
C CYS A 853 11.01 19.96 69.55
N ILE A 854 10.98 18.65 69.32
CA ILE A 854 11.24 17.63 70.36
C ILE A 854 12.71 17.20 70.28
N VAL A 855 13.41 17.35 71.40
CA VAL A 855 14.82 16.95 71.58
C VAL A 855 14.87 15.75 72.50
N ASP A 856 15.64 14.73 72.12
CA ASP A 856 15.98 13.61 73.02
C ASP A 856 17.34 13.91 73.69
N PRO A 857 17.37 14.26 74.99
CA PRO A 857 18.60 14.60 75.70
C PRO A 857 19.52 13.40 75.95
N ASP A 858 19.01 12.17 75.87
CA ASP A 858 19.77 10.93 76.12
C ASP A 858 20.28 10.29 74.81
N PHE A 859 20.19 11.01 73.68
CA PHE A 859 20.63 10.51 72.39
C PHE A 859 22.16 10.39 72.31
N HIS A 860 22.67 9.16 72.41
CA HIS A 860 24.05 8.82 72.09
C HIS A 860 24.13 8.12 70.74
N ASP A 861 24.97 8.65 69.85
CA ASP A 861 25.15 8.13 68.50
C ASP A 861 26.04 6.88 68.50
N GLU A 862 25.49 5.75 68.97
CA GLU A 862 26.19 4.47 68.97
C GLU A 862 26.03 3.79 67.59
N TYR A 863 27.16 3.44 66.96
CA TYR A 863 27.15 2.77 65.66
C TYR A 863 26.63 1.34 65.80
N GLN A 864 25.52 1.05 65.12
CA GLN A 864 24.97 -0.30 64.99
C GLN A 864 24.86 -0.64 63.50
N PRO A 865 25.34 -1.81 63.07
CA PRO A 865 25.22 -2.23 61.68
C PRO A 865 23.75 -2.42 61.33
N SER A 866 23.32 -1.83 60.21
CA SER A 866 21.95 -1.95 59.73
C SER A 866 21.65 -3.39 59.30
N LEU A 867 20.36 -3.76 59.26
CA LEU A 867 19.93 -5.09 58.78
C LEU A 867 20.48 -5.36 57.37
N THR A 868 20.47 -4.35 56.51
CA THR A 868 20.98 -4.41 55.13
C THR A 868 22.48 -4.67 55.08
N GLU A 869 23.29 -3.97 55.89
CA GLU A 869 24.74 -4.20 55.98
C GLU A 869 25.07 -5.65 56.41
N ARG A 870 24.36 -6.19 57.40
CA ARG A 870 24.55 -7.60 57.84
C ARG A 870 24.20 -8.60 56.74
N THR A 871 23.09 -8.38 56.04
CA THR A 871 22.70 -9.26 54.92
C THR A 871 23.66 -9.16 53.74
N PHE A 872 24.19 -7.96 53.46
CA PHE A 872 25.16 -7.74 52.39
C PHE A 872 26.50 -8.42 52.68
N GLU A 873 26.93 -8.44 53.94
CA GLU A 873 28.16 -9.15 54.33
C GLU A 873 28.05 -10.66 54.09
N LEU A 874 26.92 -11.26 54.47
CA LEU A 874 26.60 -12.67 54.16
C LEU A 874 26.57 -12.92 52.64
N PHE A 875 25.90 -12.05 51.89
CA PHE A 875 25.78 -12.15 50.44
C PHE A 875 27.12 -11.99 49.71
N SER A 876 27.96 -11.06 50.17
CA SER A 876 29.31 -10.83 49.64
C SER A 876 30.19 -12.06 49.81
N ARG A 877 30.20 -12.66 51.02
CA ARG A 877 30.93 -13.93 51.27
C ARG A 877 30.47 -15.05 50.34
N PHE A 878 29.18 -15.12 50.03
CA PHE A 878 28.62 -16.08 49.08
C PHE A 878 29.06 -15.84 47.63
N ILE A 879 28.93 -14.61 47.12
CA ILE A 879 29.30 -14.27 45.73
C ILE A 879 30.80 -14.45 45.47
N PHE A 880 31.65 -14.03 46.41
CA PHE A 880 33.10 -14.10 46.24
C PHE A 880 33.68 -15.50 46.51
N ALA A 881 32.86 -16.49 46.88
CA ALA A 881 33.29 -17.88 46.97
C ALA A 881 33.79 -18.37 45.60
N ARG A 882 34.95 -19.05 45.58
CA ARG A 882 35.68 -19.38 44.35
C ARG A 882 34.84 -20.17 43.32
N ILE A 883 34.02 -21.11 43.81
CA ILE A 883 33.13 -21.93 42.99
C ILE A 883 31.98 -21.08 42.44
N ILE A 884 31.33 -20.28 43.29
CA ILE A 884 30.20 -19.42 42.90
C ILE A 884 30.65 -18.39 41.87
N LYS A 885 31.81 -17.76 42.06
CA LYS A 885 32.38 -16.81 41.10
C LYS A 885 32.59 -17.42 39.71
N PHE A 886 33.09 -18.66 39.65
CA PHE A 886 33.27 -19.37 38.38
C PHE A 886 31.94 -19.72 37.72
N LEU A 887 30.98 -20.23 38.50
CA LEU A 887 29.63 -20.55 38.00
C LEU A 887 28.89 -19.30 37.51
N LEU A 888 29.02 -18.19 38.22
CA LEU A 888 28.42 -16.91 37.87
C LEU A 888 29.03 -16.38 36.56
N PHE A 889 30.35 -16.43 36.42
CA PHE A 889 31.02 -16.10 35.16
C PHE A 889 30.51 -16.96 34.00
N LEU A 890 30.44 -18.29 34.18
CA LEU A 890 29.92 -19.21 33.17
C LEU A 890 28.46 -18.88 32.79
N CYS A 891 27.63 -18.55 33.78
CA CYS A 891 26.24 -18.15 33.58
C CYS A 891 26.14 -16.86 32.76
N PHE A 892 26.86 -15.80 33.12
CA PHE A 892 26.85 -14.53 32.38
C PHE A 892 27.36 -14.69 30.95
N VAL A 893 28.42 -15.47 30.75
CA VAL A 893 28.93 -15.79 29.41
C VAL A 893 27.90 -16.59 28.60
N GLY A 894 27.24 -17.57 29.23
CA GLY A 894 26.15 -18.35 28.60
C GLY A 894 24.97 -17.48 28.18
N VAL A 895 24.49 -16.59 29.05
CA VAL A 895 23.41 -15.64 28.75
C VAL A 895 23.83 -14.67 27.64
N TRP A 896 25.10 -14.23 27.64
CA TRP A 896 25.62 -13.35 26.61
C TRP A 896 25.63 -14.03 25.23
N PHE A 897 26.12 -15.27 25.12
CA PHE A 897 26.07 -16.02 23.86
C PHE A 897 24.63 -16.32 23.42
N ALA A 898 23.74 -16.66 24.35
CA ALA A 898 22.32 -16.86 24.05
C ALA A 898 21.67 -15.56 23.52
N SER A 899 22.03 -14.41 24.09
CA SER A 899 21.54 -13.11 23.63
C SER A 899 22.06 -12.78 22.22
N LEU A 900 23.36 -13.01 21.95
CA LEU A 900 23.94 -12.82 20.62
C LEU A 900 23.28 -13.71 19.56
N TYR A 901 22.94 -14.95 19.93
CA TYR A 901 22.20 -15.87 19.06
C TYR A 901 20.77 -15.39 18.79
N ALA A 902 20.13 -14.69 19.74
CA ALA A 902 18.76 -14.22 19.62
C ALA A 902 18.59 -12.86 18.91
N ILE A 903 19.63 -12.01 18.82
CA ILE A 903 19.54 -10.71 18.13
C ILE A 903 18.94 -10.79 16.71
N PRO A 904 19.26 -11.79 15.85
CA PRO A 904 18.70 -11.89 14.51
C PRO A 904 17.18 -12.10 14.45
N SER A 905 16.55 -12.60 15.52
CA SER A 905 15.11 -12.87 15.54
C SER A 905 14.26 -11.65 15.90
N ILE A 906 14.88 -10.48 16.12
CA ILE A 906 14.18 -9.25 16.42
C ILE A 906 13.50 -8.73 15.14
N ASN A 907 12.17 -8.77 15.13
CA ASN A 907 11.38 -8.17 14.06
C ASN A 907 11.56 -6.64 14.05
N LEU A 908 11.92 -6.09 12.89
CA LEU A 908 12.07 -4.65 12.68
C LEU A 908 10.71 -4.02 12.34
N GLY A 909 10.43 -2.86 12.92
CA GLY A 909 9.18 -2.11 12.69
C GLY A 909 8.24 -2.14 13.89
N LEU A 910 7.41 -1.10 14.00
CA LEU A 910 6.35 -1.01 14.98
C LEU A 910 5.03 -1.35 14.29
N ASP A 911 4.41 -2.44 14.73
CA ASP A 911 3.04 -2.76 14.33
C ASP A 911 2.09 -1.70 14.91
N GLN A 912 1.31 -1.06 14.03
CA GLN A 912 0.38 0.00 14.38
C GLN A 912 -0.63 -0.45 15.45
N THR A 913 -1.03 -1.73 15.43
CA THR A 913 -1.98 -2.28 16.40
C THR A 913 -1.42 -2.31 17.83
N LYS A 914 -0.10 -2.37 18.00
CA LYS A 914 0.56 -2.35 19.31
C LYS A 914 0.67 -0.95 19.91
N ALA A 915 0.61 0.09 19.07
CA ALA A 915 0.62 1.47 19.52
C ALA A 915 -0.75 1.93 20.08
N LEU A 916 -1.80 1.14 19.89
CA LEU A 916 -3.16 1.47 20.32
C LEU A 916 -3.54 0.84 21.67
N PRO A 917 -4.40 1.51 22.47
CA PRO A 917 -4.97 0.94 23.70
C PRO A 917 -5.60 -0.44 23.51
N THR A 918 -5.60 -1.28 24.55
CA THR A 918 -6.14 -2.66 24.49
C THR A 918 -7.62 -2.72 24.14
N ASP A 919 -8.40 -1.72 24.55
CA ASP A 919 -9.85 -1.58 24.32
C ASP A 919 -10.22 -0.75 23.07
N SER A 920 -9.23 -0.37 22.25
CA SER A 920 -9.46 0.51 21.10
C SER A 920 -10.29 -0.14 19.99
N TYR A 921 -11.28 0.60 19.47
CA TYR A 921 -12.12 0.17 18.34
C TYR A 921 -11.36 0.06 17.01
N LEU A 922 -10.16 0.65 16.92
CA LEU A 922 -9.31 0.54 15.74
C LEU A 922 -8.65 -0.83 15.58
N LYS A 923 -8.50 -1.60 16.66
CA LYS A 923 -7.93 -2.96 16.60
C LYS A 923 -8.76 -3.92 15.74
N PRO A 924 -10.07 -4.08 15.97
CA PRO A 924 -10.90 -4.91 15.09
C PRO A 924 -10.95 -4.34 13.67
N TYR A 925 -10.92 -3.01 13.49
CA TYR A 925 -10.82 -2.39 12.16
C TYR A 925 -9.56 -2.82 11.40
N PHE A 926 -8.37 -2.69 11.99
CA PHE A 926 -7.13 -3.13 11.33
C PHE A 926 -7.11 -4.64 11.06
N ALA A 927 -7.64 -5.44 11.99
CA ALA A 927 -7.76 -6.89 11.78
C ALA A 927 -8.65 -7.21 10.57
N ASP A 928 -9.75 -6.49 10.39
CA ASP A 928 -10.66 -6.67 9.25
C ASP A 928 -10.06 -6.15 7.94
N VAL A 929 -9.37 -5.00 7.95
CA VAL A 929 -8.65 -4.48 6.79
C VAL A 929 -7.64 -5.52 6.29
N PHE A 930 -6.79 -6.04 7.18
CA PHE A 930 -5.77 -7.02 6.81
C PHE A 930 -6.34 -8.38 6.37
N ALA A 931 -7.52 -8.76 6.87
CA ALA A 931 -8.16 -10.03 6.52
C ALA A 931 -9.03 -9.97 5.25
N MET A 932 -9.71 -8.84 5.01
CA MET A 932 -10.79 -8.76 4.03
C MET A 932 -10.47 -7.91 2.80
N MET A 933 -9.58 -6.91 2.89
CA MET A 933 -9.29 -6.05 1.74
C MET A 933 -8.39 -6.73 0.71
N LYS A 934 -8.74 -6.56 -0.57
CA LYS A 934 -7.93 -7.02 -1.72
C LYS A 934 -6.90 -6.01 -2.18
N THR A 935 -7.19 -4.72 -1.99
CA THR A 935 -6.35 -3.61 -2.42
C THR A 935 -5.82 -2.85 -1.20
N GLY A 936 -4.54 -2.49 -1.25
CA GLY A 936 -3.93 -1.62 -0.26
C GLY A 936 -4.16 -0.14 -0.56
N PRO A 937 -3.40 0.75 0.10
CA PRO A 937 -3.40 2.18 -0.18
C PRO A 937 -3.00 2.48 -1.64
N PRO A 938 -3.55 3.56 -2.25
CA PRO A 938 -3.15 4.00 -3.58
C PRO A 938 -1.70 4.50 -3.59
N ILE A 939 -1.03 4.34 -4.73
CA ILE A 939 0.35 4.80 -4.96
C ILE A 939 0.33 5.77 -6.14
N TYR A 940 0.92 6.96 -5.96
CA TYR A 940 1.04 7.97 -7.00
C TYR A 940 2.49 8.05 -7.50
N PHE A 941 2.70 7.70 -8.76
CA PHE A 941 3.98 7.87 -9.44
C PHE A 941 4.06 9.27 -10.04
N MET A 942 4.72 10.18 -9.32
CA MET A 942 4.87 11.57 -9.74
C MET A 942 6.03 11.74 -10.73
N VAL A 943 5.79 12.51 -11.79
CA VAL A 943 6.83 12.96 -12.72
C VAL A 943 7.20 14.39 -12.37
N MET A 944 8.51 14.64 -12.20
CA MET A 944 9.03 15.97 -11.83
C MET A 944 8.84 16.98 -12.98
N PRO A 945 8.71 18.29 -12.68
CA PRO A 945 8.29 19.32 -13.63
C PRO A 945 9.27 19.59 -14.78
N ASP A 946 10.51 19.09 -14.70
CA ASP A 946 11.51 19.23 -15.77
C ASP A 946 11.18 18.41 -17.03
N PHE A 947 10.11 17.60 -16.98
CA PHE A 947 9.68 16.75 -18.08
C PHE A 947 8.78 17.50 -19.09
N ARG A 948 9.18 17.50 -20.37
CA ARG A 948 8.46 18.17 -21.46
C ARG A 948 7.49 17.23 -22.17
N TYR A 949 6.20 17.33 -21.83
CA TYR A 949 5.14 16.49 -22.41
C TYR A 949 4.82 16.85 -23.87
N GLU A 950 5.17 18.05 -24.31
CA GLU A 950 4.86 18.58 -25.63
C GLU A 950 5.63 17.85 -26.74
N ASN A 951 6.80 17.30 -26.42
CA ASN A 951 7.62 16.56 -27.37
C ASN A 951 7.13 15.10 -27.46
N SER A 952 6.76 14.67 -28.67
CA SER A 952 6.28 13.30 -28.91
C SER A 952 7.29 12.23 -28.47
N SER A 953 8.60 12.49 -28.58
CA SER A 953 9.63 11.53 -28.14
C SER A 953 9.68 11.36 -26.63
N GLU A 954 9.41 12.43 -25.87
CA GLU A 954 9.36 12.36 -24.41
C GLU A 954 8.03 11.75 -23.98
N MET A 955 6.90 12.17 -24.57
CA MET A 955 5.58 11.56 -24.32
C MET A 955 5.60 10.03 -24.49
N ASN A 956 6.33 9.52 -25.49
CA ASN A 956 6.55 8.08 -25.72
C ASN A 956 7.25 7.32 -24.57
N LYS A 957 7.95 8.02 -23.68
CA LYS A 957 8.56 7.43 -22.47
C LYS A 957 7.56 7.26 -21.33
N ILE A 958 6.39 7.89 -21.39
CA ILE A 958 5.35 7.81 -20.35
C ILE A 958 4.18 6.94 -20.80
N CYS A 959 3.66 7.16 -22.02
CA CYS A 959 2.44 6.50 -22.50
C CYS A 959 2.58 4.98 -22.71
N SER A 960 1.44 4.30 -22.81
CA SER A 960 1.30 2.85 -23.04
C SER A 960 0.65 2.51 -24.39
N ALA A 961 0.37 3.51 -25.23
CA ALA A 961 -0.13 3.32 -26.58
C ALA A 961 0.88 2.59 -27.50
N GLU A 962 0.41 2.13 -28.66
CA GLU A 962 1.17 1.30 -29.62
C GLU A 962 2.46 1.97 -30.13
N THR A 963 2.49 3.30 -30.19
CA THR A 963 3.66 4.09 -30.62
C THR A 963 4.66 4.38 -29.50
N CYS A 964 4.35 4.00 -28.26
CA CYS A 964 5.14 4.30 -27.08
C CYS A 964 6.26 3.26 -26.86
N ASN A 965 7.24 3.61 -26.03
CA ASN A 965 8.35 2.71 -25.72
C ASN A 965 7.88 1.52 -24.88
N GLU A 966 8.43 0.33 -25.13
CA GLU A 966 8.16 -0.88 -24.34
C GLU A 966 8.57 -0.72 -22.87
N TYR A 967 9.60 0.09 -22.62
CA TYR A 967 10.06 0.44 -21.27
C TYR A 967 9.52 1.80 -20.81
N SER A 968 8.37 2.25 -21.31
CA SER A 968 7.72 3.45 -20.77
C SER A 968 7.31 3.26 -19.31
N LEU A 969 7.14 4.37 -18.59
CA LEU A 969 6.77 4.35 -17.17
C LEU A 969 5.51 3.49 -16.91
N THR A 970 4.48 3.68 -17.72
CA THR A 970 3.21 2.95 -17.60
C THR A 970 3.35 1.46 -17.91
N ASN A 971 4.10 1.12 -18.97
CA ASN A 971 4.40 -0.26 -19.33
C ASN A 971 5.21 -0.97 -18.23
N GLN A 972 6.20 -0.30 -17.63
CA GLN A 972 6.97 -0.86 -16.51
C GLN A 972 6.08 -1.13 -15.29
N ILE A 973 5.25 -0.17 -14.88
CA ILE A 973 4.36 -0.36 -13.72
C ILE A 973 3.41 -1.55 -13.97
N ASN A 974 2.88 -1.68 -15.19
CA ASN A 974 2.04 -2.81 -15.55
C ASN A 974 2.81 -4.15 -15.54
N GLN A 975 4.05 -4.17 -16.02
CA GLN A 975 4.93 -5.34 -15.92
C GLN A 975 5.16 -5.76 -14.47
N TYR A 976 5.34 -4.80 -13.55
CA TYR A 976 5.46 -5.08 -12.12
C TYR A 976 4.13 -5.52 -11.48
N SER A 977 2.98 -5.05 -11.95
CA SER A 977 1.67 -5.48 -11.43
C SER A 977 1.31 -6.92 -11.77
N LEU A 978 1.94 -7.51 -12.79
CA LEU A 978 1.83 -8.95 -13.08
C LEU A 978 2.48 -9.85 -12.00
N LEU A 979 3.32 -9.27 -11.13
CA LEU A 979 4.06 -9.98 -10.07
C LEU A 979 3.75 -9.40 -8.67
N PRO A 980 2.47 -9.38 -8.23
CA PRO A 980 2.04 -8.66 -7.02
C PRO A 980 2.68 -9.17 -5.73
N ASN A 981 3.01 -10.48 -5.67
CA ASN A 981 3.64 -11.07 -4.49
C ASN A 981 5.02 -10.48 -4.20
N LYS A 982 5.76 -10.07 -5.25
CA LYS A 982 7.10 -9.48 -5.18
C LYS A 982 7.08 -7.96 -5.21
N SER A 983 6.39 -7.36 -6.19
CA SER A 983 6.37 -5.90 -6.37
C SER A 983 5.47 -5.17 -5.37
N LYS A 984 4.51 -5.87 -4.75
CA LYS A 984 3.43 -5.31 -3.93
C LYS A 984 2.51 -4.34 -4.68
N ILE A 985 2.57 -4.33 -6.02
CA ILE A 985 1.66 -3.58 -6.90
C ILE A 985 0.62 -4.57 -7.41
N ALA A 986 -0.65 -4.32 -7.12
CA ALA A 986 -1.75 -5.23 -7.45
C ALA A 986 -2.49 -4.88 -8.75
N THR A 987 -2.43 -3.63 -9.19
CA THR A 987 -3.18 -3.13 -10.36
C THR A 987 -2.29 -2.31 -11.28
N SER A 988 -2.67 -2.23 -12.55
CA SER A 988 -2.06 -1.33 -13.54
C SER A 988 -2.26 0.13 -13.17
N THR A 989 -1.42 1.00 -13.74
CA THR A 989 -1.49 2.45 -13.50
C THR A 989 -2.52 3.13 -14.38
N PHE A 990 -3.19 4.15 -13.84
CA PHE A 990 -4.02 5.08 -14.59
C PHE A 990 -3.16 6.21 -15.15
N SER A 991 -3.15 6.37 -16.48
CA SER A 991 -2.30 7.32 -17.18
C SER A 991 -3.15 8.38 -17.88
N TRP A 992 -3.12 9.61 -17.38
CA TRP A 992 -3.84 10.73 -18.00
C TRP A 992 -3.38 10.99 -19.44
N VAL A 993 -2.11 10.70 -19.76
CA VAL A 993 -1.54 10.84 -21.11
C VAL A 993 -2.22 9.87 -22.09
N ASP A 994 -2.44 8.62 -21.68
CA ASP A 994 -3.06 7.62 -22.55
C ASP A 994 -4.54 7.93 -22.81
N VAL A 995 -5.22 8.47 -21.80
CA VAL A 995 -6.60 8.95 -21.92
C VAL A 995 -6.66 10.17 -22.85
N TYR A 996 -5.73 11.12 -22.68
CA TYR A 996 -5.65 12.31 -23.52
C TYR A 996 -5.39 11.97 -25.00
N ILE A 997 -4.43 11.07 -25.28
CA ILE A 997 -4.16 10.59 -26.64
C ILE A 997 -5.40 9.90 -27.22
N SER A 998 -6.15 9.15 -26.40
CA SER A 998 -7.36 8.47 -26.84
C SER A 998 -8.54 9.43 -27.09
N TRP A 999 -8.66 10.49 -26.28
CA TRP A 999 -9.64 11.56 -26.45
C TRP A 999 -9.37 12.40 -27.72
N LEU A 1000 -8.10 12.60 -28.07
CA LEU A 1000 -7.70 13.32 -29.27
C LEU A 1000 -7.81 12.51 -30.56
N LYS A 1001 -7.85 11.17 -30.49
CA LYS A 1001 -7.81 10.33 -31.69
C LYS A 1001 -9.03 10.62 -32.60
N PRO A 1002 -8.81 10.95 -33.88
CA PRO A 1002 -9.89 11.28 -34.79
C PRO A 1002 -10.66 10.02 -35.18
N SER A 1003 -11.84 9.84 -34.61
CA SER A 1003 -12.89 9.01 -35.23
C SER A 1003 -13.60 9.85 -36.30
N LYS A 1004 -14.08 9.26 -37.39
CA LYS A 1004 -14.75 10.01 -38.47
C LYS A 1004 -16.20 10.43 -38.13
N GLU A 1005 -16.87 9.76 -37.19
CA GLU A 1005 -18.30 10.02 -36.85
C GLU A 1005 -18.52 10.59 -35.44
N THR A 1006 -17.72 10.16 -34.45
CA THR A 1006 -17.81 10.64 -33.06
C THR A 1006 -16.42 10.91 -32.44
N PRO A 1007 -15.59 11.81 -33.01
CA PRO A 1007 -14.42 12.29 -32.28
C PRO A 1007 -14.87 12.91 -30.95
N CYS A 1008 -14.05 12.78 -29.90
CA CYS A 1008 -14.38 13.33 -28.59
C CYS A 1008 -14.10 14.83 -28.52
N CYS A 1009 -12.98 15.25 -29.10
CA CYS A 1009 -12.57 16.65 -29.15
C CYS A 1009 -13.15 17.37 -30.38
N TYR A 1010 -13.89 18.44 -30.12
CA TYR A 1010 -14.34 19.38 -31.15
C TYR A 1010 -14.09 20.83 -30.74
N PHE A 1011 -13.97 21.69 -31.74
CA PHE A 1011 -13.96 23.13 -31.55
C PHE A 1011 -14.83 23.81 -32.59
N GLN A 1012 -15.31 25.02 -32.25
CA GLN A 1012 -16.00 25.92 -33.15
C GLN A 1012 -15.15 27.17 -33.38
N THR A 1013 -15.08 27.64 -34.62
CA THR A 1013 -14.52 28.95 -34.97
C THR A 1013 -15.62 30.01 -34.94
N LEU A 1014 -15.43 31.07 -34.16
CA LEU A 1014 -16.37 32.18 -34.09
C LEU A 1014 -16.21 33.06 -35.34
N ASN A 1015 -17.25 33.16 -36.17
CA ASN A 1015 -17.25 33.90 -37.44
C ASN A 1015 -16.63 35.30 -37.29
N GLY A 1016 -15.47 35.52 -37.94
CA GLY A 1016 -14.79 36.82 -37.99
C GLY A 1016 -13.67 37.03 -36.96
N THR A 1017 -13.36 36.05 -36.10
CA THR A 1017 -12.19 36.09 -35.19
C THR A 1017 -11.39 34.79 -35.26
N ASN A 1018 -10.08 34.83 -35.00
CA ASN A 1018 -9.24 33.62 -34.86
C ASN A 1018 -9.51 32.86 -33.53
N ASN A 1019 -10.55 33.21 -32.78
CA ASN A 1019 -10.85 32.60 -31.50
C ASN A 1019 -11.62 31.29 -31.71
N THR A 1020 -11.05 30.20 -31.21
CA THR A 1020 -11.65 28.86 -31.18
C THR A 1020 -12.26 28.59 -29.81
N GLU A 1021 -13.51 28.16 -29.77
CA GLU A 1021 -14.20 27.72 -28.56
C GLU A 1021 -14.35 26.20 -28.53
N PHE A 1022 -14.19 25.58 -27.36
CA PHE A 1022 -14.37 24.13 -27.19
C PHE A 1022 -15.85 23.78 -27.29
N CYS A 1023 -16.22 22.77 -28.10
CA CYS A 1023 -17.58 22.22 -28.11
C CYS A 1023 -17.64 21.00 -27.17
N PRO A 1024 -18.29 21.09 -26.00
CA PRO A 1024 -18.35 19.97 -25.06
C PRO A 1024 -19.17 18.80 -25.60
N SER A 1025 -18.70 17.59 -25.33
CA SER A 1025 -19.28 16.34 -25.85
C SER A 1025 -20.76 16.13 -25.50
N TYR A 1026 -21.23 16.67 -24.36
CA TYR A 1026 -22.61 16.57 -23.89
C TYR A 1026 -23.58 17.57 -24.56
N SER A 1027 -23.09 18.65 -25.17
CA SER A 1027 -23.91 19.77 -25.67
C SER A 1027 -24.41 19.57 -27.11
N ARG A 1028 -24.22 18.36 -27.67
CA ARG A 1028 -24.44 18.00 -29.08
C ARG A 1028 -25.92 18.06 -29.48
N SER A 1029 -26.45 19.27 -29.59
CA SER A 1029 -27.66 19.60 -30.32
C SER A 1029 -27.30 19.77 -31.81
N LYS A 1030 -28.20 19.38 -32.71
CA LYS A 1030 -27.98 19.25 -34.16
C LYS A 1030 -27.70 20.58 -34.92
N GLU A 1031 -27.41 21.68 -34.22
CA GLU A 1031 -27.43 23.05 -34.77
C GLU A 1031 -26.09 23.83 -34.71
N GLN A 1032 -24.98 23.24 -34.22
CA GLN A 1032 -23.66 23.91 -34.17
C GLN A 1032 -22.63 23.36 -35.17
N ASN A 1033 -21.95 24.26 -35.91
CA ASN A 1033 -20.83 23.97 -36.82
C ASN A 1033 -19.54 23.66 -36.02
N CYS A 1034 -19.47 22.49 -35.37
CA CYS A 1034 -18.27 22.04 -34.65
C CYS A 1034 -17.39 21.13 -35.55
N THR A 1035 -16.07 21.35 -35.54
CA THR A 1035 -15.08 20.58 -36.30
C THR A 1035 -14.17 19.75 -35.38
N SER A 1036 -13.75 18.57 -35.84
CA SER A 1036 -12.82 17.68 -35.10
C SER A 1036 -11.47 18.36 -34.85
N CYS A 1037 -10.90 18.15 -33.66
CA CYS A 1037 -9.63 18.78 -33.26
C CYS A 1037 -8.39 18.28 -34.04
N LEU A 1038 -8.40 17.03 -34.52
CA LEU A 1038 -7.32 16.45 -35.33
C LEU A 1038 -7.89 15.84 -36.61
N GLN A 1039 -7.10 15.88 -37.68
CA GLN A 1039 -7.40 15.18 -38.94
C GLN A 1039 -6.82 13.75 -38.94
N PRO A 1040 -7.39 12.81 -39.71
CA PRO A 1040 -6.84 11.46 -39.85
C PRO A 1040 -5.39 11.51 -40.35
N LYS A 1041 -4.45 10.88 -39.62
CA LYS A 1041 -2.98 10.82 -39.86
C LYS A 1041 -2.17 12.03 -39.37
N GLU A 1042 -2.78 13.03 -38.75
CA GLU A 1042 -2.08 14.16 -38.16
C GLU A 1042 -1.40 13.77 -36.84
N ARG A 1043 -0.15 14.17 -36.62
CA ARG A 1043 0.57 13.94 -35.37
C ARG A 1043 0.31 15.08 -34.39
N ILE A 1044 0.30 14.76 -33.09
CA ILE A 1044 0.18 15.76 -32.03
C ILE A 1044 1.45 16.63 -32.04
N THR A 1045 1.27 17.93 -32.26
CA THR A 1045 2.33 18.94 -32.17
C THR A 1045 2.30 19.64 -30.81
N GLU A 1046 3.36 20.36 -30.47
CA GLU A 1046 3.45 21.17 -29.24
C GLU A 1046 2.31 22.21 -29.14
N HIS A 1047 1.92 22.82 -30.26
CA HIS A 1047 0.79 23.75 -30.31
C HIS A 1047 -0.54 23.04 -30.02
N HIS A 1048 -0.76 21.86 -30.59
CA HIS A 1048 -1.99 21.08 -30.32
C HIS A 1048 -2.06 20.66 -28.85
N PHE A 1049 -0.93 20.31 -28.24
CA PHE A 1049 -0.87 19.90 -26.84
C PHE A 1049 -1.30 21.03 -25.89
N SER A 1050 -0.69 22.20 -26.02
CA SER A 1050 -0.97 23.35 -25.16
C SER A 1050 -2.40 23.89 -25.32
N GLN A 1051 -2.97 23.82 -26.53
CA GLN A 1051 -4.32 24.30 -26.80
C GLN A 1051 -5.41 23.34 -26.29
N TYR A 1052 -5.24 22.02 -26.47
CA TYR A 1052 -6.31 21.05 -26.23
C TYR A 1052 -6.29 20.41 -24.84
N LEU A 1053 -5.16 20.44 -24.13
CA LEU A 1053 -5.07 19.88 -22.78
C LEU A 1053 -6.07 20.52 -21.79
N PRO A 1054 -6.25 21.85 -21.72
CA PRO A 1054 -7.25 22.45 -20.84
C PRO A 1054 -8.68 22.00 -21.16
N TRP A 1055 -8.99 21.78 -22.44
CA TRP A 1055 -10.30 21.31 -22.88
C TRP A 1055 -10.54 19.86 -22.46
N PHE A 1056 -9.53 19.00 -22.61
CA PHE A 1056 -9.58 17.62 -22.11
C PHE A 1056 -9.85 17.56 -20.60
N LEU A 1057 -9.12 18.37 -19.83
CA LEU A 1057 -9.26 18.42 -18.37
C LEU A 1057 -10.64 18.96 -17.95
N ALA A 1058 -11.27 19.82 -18.76
CA ALA A 1058 -12.61 20.34 -18.50
C ALA A 1058 -13.76 19.42 -18.96
N ASP A 1059 -13.52 18.51 -19.91
CA ASP A 1059 -14.55 17.65 -20.52
C ASP A 1059 -15.01 16.54 -19.56
N VAL A 1060 -16.32 16.29 -19.58
CA VAL A 1060 -16.99 15.28 -18.74
C VAL A 1060 -17.33 14.09 -19.62
N PRO A 1061 -16.97 12.85 -19.23
CA PRO A 1061 -17.29 11.68 -20.04
C PRO A 1061 -18.80 11.51 -20.22
N THR A 1062 -19.21 11.17 -21.44
CA THR A 1062 -20.60 10.94 -21.87
C THR A 1062 -20.74 9.59 -22.57
N ARG A 1063 -21.98 9.16 -22.84
CA ARG A 1063 -22.24 7.94 -23.65
C ARG A 1063 -21.57 7.98 -25.02
N THR A 1064 -21.53 9.17 -25.64
CA THR A 1064 -20.92 9.36 -26.98
C THR A 1064 -19.41 9.51 -26.93
N CYS A 1065 -18.86 9.97 -25.81
CA CYS A 1065 -17.43 10.10 -25.60
C CYS A 1065 -17.08 9.62 -24.17
N PRO A 1066 -16.63 8.37 -24.00
CA PRO A 1066 -16.31 7.83 -22.68
C PRO A 1066 -15.01 8.41 -22.10
N PHE A 1067 -14.28 9.22 -22.87
CA PHE A 1067 -13.02 9.85 -22.46
C PHE A 1067 -13.27 11.27 -21.97
N GLY A 1068 -12.78 11.59 -20.77
CA GLY A 1068 -12.83 12.94 -20.22
C GLY A 1068 -11.87 13.05 -19.05
N GLY A 1069 -11.18 14.19 -18.93
CA GLY A 1069 -10.17 14.40 -17.90
C GLY A 1069 -10.74 14.85 -16.57
N LYS A 1070 -11.93 15.46 -16.57
CA LYS A 1070 -12.47 16.14 -15.39
C LYS A 1070 -12.62 15.28 -14.13
N PRO A 1071 -13.32 14.12 -14.15
CA PRO A 1071 -13.55 13.34 -12.94
C PRO A 1071 -12.31 12.64 -12.37
N LEU A 1072 -11.21 12.56 -13.14
CA LEU A 1072 -10.05 11.73 -12.80
C LEU A 1072 -8.75 12.53 -12.63
N PHE A 1073 -8.60 13.67 -13.32
CA PHE A 1073 -7.32 14.37 -13.46
C PHE A 1073 -7.39 15.89 -13.24
N TRP A 1074 -8.57 16.45 -12.87
CA TRP A 1074 -8.74 17.88 -12.61
C TRP A 1074 -8.33 18.31 -11.21
#